data_AF-A0A1H2TQQ0-F1
#
_entry.id   AF-A0A1H2TQQ0-F1
#
_cell.length_a   1.000
_cell.length_b   1.000
_cell.length_c   1.000
_cell.angle_alpha   90.00
_cell.angle_beta   90.00
_cell.angle_gamma   90.00
#
_symmetry.space_group_name_H-M   'P 1'
#
loop_
_entity.id
_entity.type
_entity.pdbx_description
1 polymer ?
#
loop_
_entity_poly.entity_id
_entity_poly.type
_entity_poly.pdbx_seq_one_letter_code
_entity_poly.pdbx_strand_id
1 'polypeptide(L)'
;MFQVGNLVTGTEGNPYGITTAQTLCIVTKVPESGNIRVAPVAGPRHMGSDLNHEFPVDRSYFELCSPKEFYNAHMTDFVIENRFSIPWSSEATTVKFELDDEYITSISIDESPDEVQEDSNDFSNVLVAENFEPIVWSDAEIERMSDEAGEALAEFENCEGLPYDWNSEVGKKIIRKCNEEKGWLERIFSAHPNYDPELHGIVLTEKYTRKPNEEIQSSFWSWIAERVWDNVPEEYLLDSEKVQNGIKAYNEASQIADTMMQMPEPALADYAGQDFYYWRDRVTEAEKYYSAFRARRHDSCGNCVFFTEEGMAWEEKADSFLSSTSRSFLSKERITEEGARFFNRLFDISAQAGQKTSTIVRKIAKKIGLDKIKDLNNISWTDSNTGEVHTRQKDLGWNYQFTRFCDAIKPCEVERYTIISVNFMDYLFMSLGHKWSSCHTVDCTNVRNQADEEHHYHGMYSAGTISYALDNSTVEMYLVDKEYKGKHFELQERVKRCNFHIGNGKIIQGRVYPDGRDGSDSETDIAEQMRNIFQRVISECLEVPNYWTLKRGRSACHKAIVHGTGAMNYPDYFNYDDCNVSYLGQPEAKKNFEKITVGHAPICISCGEYHDDSNGIECPKCRKHYIAYCSHCGGGIAEDDCYIHCEDNDRYYCDEDCAERSGVYACVNDGRWHTEEYCYRDNWDGEWYYGDPEIETEDGAKYSSEENAILDNYVYVDYSDVWVKDNQVITMSDGTLFCNEEDAENEGYILQENGIWIKAEVA
;
A
#
# COMPACT_ATOMS: atom_id res chain seq x y z
N MET A 1 19.83 -20.80 23.77
CA MET A 1 18.44 -20.35 23.99
C MET A 1 17.60 -21.24 23.09
N PHE A 2 16.92 -22.23 23.67
CA PHE A 2 15.96 -23.06 22.94
C PHE A 2 14.57 -22.53 23.29
N GLN A 3 13.73 -22.34 22.27
CA GLN A 3 12.33 -22.01 22.41
C GLN A 3 11.57 -23.28 21.98
N VAL A 4 11.23 -24.10 22.97
CA VAL A 4 10.27 -25.19 22.82
C VAL A 4 9.12 -24.80 23.74
N GLY A 5 7.93 -24.65 23.16
CA GLY A 5 6.72 -24.26 23.86
C GLY A 5 6.46 -25.16 25.07
N ASN A 6 6.23 -24.51 26.20
CA ASN A 6 5.52 -24.98 27.39
C ASN A 6 5.29 -26.49 27.51
N LEU A 7 6.30 -27.20 28.05
CA LEU A 7 6.10 -28.49 28.70
C LEU A 7 7.20 -28.76 29.74
N VAL A 8 7.34 -27.86 30.72
CA VAL A 8 7.78 -28.18 32.10
C VAL A 8 7.24 -27.10 33.03
N THR A 9 6.20 -27.40 33.82
CA THR A 9 5.89 -26.62 35.02
C THR A 9 6.74 -27.15 36.17
N GLY A 10 7.77 -26.40 36.56
CA GLY A 10 8.57 -26.71 37.75
C GLY A 10 9.27 -25.46 38.26
N THR A 11 8.88 -25.02 39.46
CA THR A 11 9.49 -23.89 40.18
C THR A 11 10.87 -24.27 40.76
N GLU A 12 11.82 -23.33 40.61
CA GLU A 12 13.08 -23.14 41.36
C GLU A 12 14.08 -24.31 41.48
N GLY A 13 15.27 -24.13 40.85
CA GLY A 13 16.56 -24.42 41.51
C GLY A 13 17.23 -25.79 41.29
N ASN A 14 17.73 -26.06 40.08
CA ASN A 14 19.00 -26.76 39.72
C ASN A 14 18.86 -27.58 38.42
N PRO A 15 19.80 -27.49 37.46
CA PRO A 15 19.71 -28.23 36.21
C PRO A 15 20.27 -29.66 36.36
N TYR A 16 19.42 -30.68 36.32
CA TYR A 16 19.83 -32.02 35.93
C TYR A 16 19.50 -32.20 34.44
N GLY A 17 20.55 -32.16 33.62
CA GLY A 17 20.44 -32.25 32.17
C GLY A 17 20.04 -33.65 31.71
N ILE A 18 18.89 -33.73 31.05
CA ILE A 18 18.63 -34.76 30.04
C ILE A 18 18.30 -33.98 28.77
N THR A 19 19.34 -33.73 27.97
CA THR A 19 19.31 -33.52 26.50
C THR A 19 20.69 -33.00 26.08
N THR A 20 21.53 -33.87 25.53
CA THR A 20 22.51 -33.41 24.55
C THR A 20 21.71 -32.94 23.33
N ALA A 21 22.10 -31.82 22.73
CA ALA A 21 21.32 -30.98 21.82
C ALA A 21 20.87 -31.61 20.47
N GLN A 22 20.73 -32.94 20.37
CA GLN A 22 20.57 -33.66 19.10
C GLN A 22 19.57 -34.83 19.13
N THR A 23 18.84 -35.07 20.24
CA THR A 23 17.93 -36.22 20.36
C THR A 23 16.60 -35.87 21.02
N LEU A 24 15.48 -36.17 20.34
CA LEU A 24 14.12 -36.10 20.91
C LEU A 24 13.87 -37.38 21.75
N CYS A 25 13.32 -37.27 22.96
CA CYS A 25 13.04 -38.43 23.83
C CYS A 25 11.60 -38.39 24.37
N ILE A 26 10.96 -39.54 24.55
CA ILE A 26 9.64 -39.70 25.19
C ILE A 26 9.81 -40.53 26.47
N VAL A 27 9.12 -40.14 27.54
CA VAL A 27 9.02 -40.91 28.78
C VAL A 27 8.06 -42.08 28.57
N THR A 28 8.55 -43.31 28.63
CA THR A 28 7.77 -44.52 28.32
C THR A 28 7.24 -45.23 29.55
N LYS A 29 7.83 -45.01 30.74
CA LYS A 29 7.35 -45.59 32.00
C LYS A 29 7.81 -44.78 33.23
N VAL A 30 6.91 -44.59 34.19
CA VAL A 30 7.22 -44.07 35.54
C VAL A 30 6.78 -45.10 36.60
N PRO A 31 7.61 -46.10 36.95
CA PRO A 31 7.29 -47.06 37.99
C PRO A 31 7.20 -46.39 39.37
N GLU A 32 6.55 -47.07 40.33
CA GLU A 32 6.48 -46.63 41.75
C GLU A 32 7.86 -46.45 42.40
N SER A 33 8.92 -47.04 41.83
CA SER A 33 10.30 -46.97 42.31
C SER A 33 11.03 -45.64 42.08
N GLY A 34 10.43 -44.66 41.39
CA GLY A 34 10.97 -43.29 41.28
C GLY A 34 12.01 -43.07 40.17
N ASN A 35 12.31 -44.08 39.35
CA ASN A 35 13.19 -43.93 38.19
C ASN A 35 12.36 -43.82 36.90
N ILE A 36 12.55 -42.76 36.12
CA ILE A 36 11.87 -42.58 34.84
C ILE A 36 12.65 -43.31 33.73
N ARG A 37 11.92 -44.03 32.88
CA ARG A 37 12.47 -44.64 31.66
C ARG A 37 12.13 -43.77 30.45
N VAL A 38 13.14 -43.37 29.70
CA VAL A 38 13.02 -42.57 28.47
C VAL A 38 13.48 -43.37 27.26
N ALA A 39 12.80 -43.22 26.14
CA ALA A 39 13.19 -43.79 24.85
C ALA A 39 13.45 -42.66 23.84
N PRO A 40 14.56 -42.71 23.08
CA PRO A 40 14.83 -41.74 22.02
C PRO A 40 13.91 -41.97 20.82
N VAL A 41 13.43 -40.88 20.22
CA VAL A 41 12.51 -40.85 19.07
C VAL A 41 13.24 -40.51 17.76
N ALA A 42 14.31 -39.71 17.82
CA ALA A 42 15.14 -39.38 16.64
C ALA A 42 16.52 -38.84 17.03
N GLY A 43 17.58 -39.24 16.30
CA GLY A 43 18.96 -38.74 16.45
C GLY A 43 19.90 -39.27 15.34
N PRO A 44 21.10 -38.71 15.15
CA PRO A 44 22.02 -39.13 14.09
C PRO A 44 22.42 -40.62 14.21
N ARG A 45 22.44 -41.35 13.08
CA ARG A 45 22.65 -42.82 12.92
C ARG A 45 23.91 -43.42 13.56
N HIS A 46 24.72 -42.64 14.29
CA HIS A 46 25.98 -43.08 14.89
C HIS A 46 25.92 -43.41 16.39
N MET A 47 24.76 -43.32 17.05
CA MET A 47 24.60 -43.90 18.39
C MET A 47 23.87 -45.23 18.29
N GLY A 48 24.60 -46.32 18.52
CA GLY A 48 24.08 -47.68 18.52
C GLY A 48 22.86 -47.82 19.44
N SER A 49 21.95 -48.69 19.00
CA SER A 49 20.64 -49.00 19.55
C SER A 49 20.65 -49.68 20.93
N ASP A 50 21.19 -49.03 21.96
CA ASP A 50 21.05 -49.49 23.34
C ASP A 50 21.18 -48.34 24.36
N LEU A 51 20.09 -47.61 24.58
CA LEU A 51 19.96 -46.67 25.70
C LEU A 51 18.64 -46.91 26.43
N ASN A 52 18.51 -48.11 27.02
CA ASN A 52 17.55 -48.39 28.09
C ASN A 52 18.14 -47.96 29.43
N HIS A 53 18.28 -46.66 29.67
CA HIS A 53 18.78 -46.13 30.95
C HIS A 53 17.65 -45.57 31.82
N GLU A 54 17.66 -45.96 33.09
CA GLU A 54 16.80 -45.43 34.13
C GLU A 54 17.45 -44.19 34.77
N PHE A 55 16.69 -43.09 34.84
CA PHE A 55 17.13 -41.86 35.49
C PHE A 55 16.35 -41.65 36.79
N PRO A 56 17.01 -41.38 37.93
CA PRO A 56 16.32 -41.04 39.17
C PRO A 56 15.77 -39.62 39.06
N VAL A 57 14.46 -39.44 39.32
CA VAL A 57 13.81 -38.13 39.20
C VAL A 57 12.82 -37.92 40.34
N ASP A 58 12.79 -36.71 40.89
CA ASP A 58 11.90 -36.36 42.00
C ASP A 58 10.49 -36.11 41.47
N ARG A 59 9.53 -36.95 41.88
CA ARG A 59 8.12 -36.91 41.45
C ARG A 59 7.40 -35.59 41.76
N SER A 60 7.89 -34.79 42.71
CA SER A 60 7.25 -33.53 43.10
C SER A 60 7.30 -32.44 42.03
N TYR A 61 8.16 -32.59 41.00
CA TYR A 61 8.29 -31.64 39.89
C TYR A 61 7.49 -32.05 38.65
N PHE A 62 6.73 -33.14 38.68
CA PHE A 62 5.99 -33.66 37.53
C PHE A 62 4.51 -33.81 37.85
N GLU A 63 3.67 -33.31 36.96
CA GLU A 63 2.23 -33.57 36.97
C GLU A 63 1.95 -34.76 36.04
N LEU A 64 1.47 -35.87 36.59
CA LEU A 64 1.10 -37.05 35.81
C LEU A 64 -0.32 -36.83 35.28
N CYS A 65 -0.46 -36.71 33.97
CA CYS A 65 -1.74 -36.74 33.29
C CYS A 65 -1.86 -38.04 32.48
N SER A 66 -3.07 -38.59 32.41
CA SER A 66 -3.33 -39.68 31.47
C SER A 66 -3.17 -39.19 30.03
N PRO A 67 -2.81 -40.05 29.07
CA PRO A 67 -2.72 -39.66 27.65
C PRO A 67 -3.99 -38.95 27.15
N LYS A 68 -5.16 -39.33 27.67
CA LYS A 68 -6.44 -38.71 27.36
C LYS A 68 -6.62 -37.32 27.96
N GLU A 69 -6.13 -37.08 29.18
CA GLU A 69 -6.15 -35.74 29.81
C GLU A 69 -5.16 -34.80 29.16
N PHE A 70 -3.96 -35.30 28.80
CA PHE A 70 -2.99 -34.57 28.00
C PHE A 70 -3.57 -34.16 26.64
N TYR A 71 -4.21 -35.13 25.96
CA TYR A 71 -4.85 -34.93 24.66
C TYR A 71 -5.95 -33.85 24.72
N ASN A 72 -6.74 -33.81 25.80
CA ASN A 72 -7.80 -32.81 25.95
C ASN A 72 -7.29 -31.44 26.40
N ALA A 73 -6.15 -31.35 27.09
CA ALA A 73 -5.65 -30.09 27.66
C ALA A 73 -4.78 -29.26 26.70
N HIS A 74 -4.19 -29.87 25.67
CA HIS A 74 -3.16 -29.23 24.83
C HIS A 74 -3.47 -29.25 23.32
N MET A 75 -4.69 -29.62 22.91
CA MET A 75 -5.06 -29.79 21.51
C MET A 75 -5.29 -28.51 20.69
N THR A 76 -5.09 -27.30 21.24
CA THR A 76 -5.00 -26.08 20.40
C THR A 76 -3.60 -25.90 19.79
N ASP A 77 -2.55 -26.52 20.36
CA ASP A 77 -1.16 -26.31 19.93
C ASP A 77 -0.55 -27.52 19.20
N PHE A 78 -1.22 -28.67 19.19
CA PHE A 78 -0.69 -29.92 18.64
C PHE A 78 -1.73 -30.71 17.84
N VAL A 79 -2.19 -30.14 16.72
CA VAL A 79 -2.94 -30.90 15.72
C VAL A 79 -1.97 -31.36 14.64
N ILE A 80 -1.37 -32.54 14.78
CA ILE A 80 -0.95 -33.36 13.62
C ILE A 80 -1.06 -34.84 14.01
N GLU A 81 -1.78 -35.61 13.21
CA GLU A 81 -1.72 -37.07 13.14
C GLU A 81 -0.25 -37.56 13.16
N ASN A 82 0.25 -38.11 14.27
CA ASN A 82 1.49 -38.92 14.36
C ASN A 82 2.69 -38.50 13.47
N ARG A 83 2.92 -37.20 13.27
CA ARG A 83 4.01 -36.67 12.45
C ARG A 83 4.66 -35.50 13.17
N PHE A 84 5.96 -35.63 13.39
CA PHE A 84 6.81 -34.55 13.88
C PHE A 84 7.58 -33.97 12.69
N SER A 85 7.57 -32.65 12.53
CA SER A 85 8.60 -31.97 11.72
C SER A 85 9.88 -31.88 12.55
N ILE A 86 10.92 -32.62 12.14
CA ILE A 86 12.24 -32.51 12.74
C ILE A 86 12.90 -31.23 12.20
N PRO A 87 13.48 -30.33 13.02
CA PRO A 87 13.98 -29.02 12.58
C PRO A 87 15.13 -29.06 11.55
N TRP A 88 15.62 -30.24 11.17
CA TRP A 88 16.85 -30.45 10.39
C TRP A 88 16.66 -31.38 9.18
N SER A 89 15.43 -31.75 8.84
CA SER A 89 15.09 -32.65 7.71
C SER A 89 14.10 -31.96 6.78
N SER A 90 14.36 -31.96 5.47
CA SER A 90 13.42 -31.51 4.43
C SER A 90 12.26 -32.49 4.18
N GLU A 91 12.25 -33.65 4.85
CA GLU A 91 11.21 -34.68 4.70
C GLU A 91 10.53 -35.00 6.04
N ALA A 92 9.21 -35.17 5.99
CA ALA A 92 8.39 -35.51 7.16
C ALA A 92 8.51 -37.01 7.50
N THR A 93 8.84 -37.33 8.74
CA THR A 93 8.93 -38.73 9.22
C THR A 93 7.68 -39.09 10.03
N THR A 94 7.06 -40.24 9.73
CA THR A 94 5.91 -40.76 10.48
C THR A 94 6.40 -41.70 11.58
N VAL A 95 5.94 -41.49 12.81
CA VAL A 95 6.29 -42.32 13.98
C VAL A 95 5.04 -43.00 14.48
N LYS A 96 5.03 -44.33 14.57
CA LYS A 96 3.92 -45.11 15.13
C LYS A 96 4.17 -45.41 16.60
N PHE A 97 3.11 -45.28 17.40
CA PHE A 97 3.07 -45.66 18.81
C PHE A 97 2.12 -46.83 18.99
N GLU A 98 2.54 -47.88 19.70
CA GLU A 98 1.64 -48.89 20.24
C GLU A 98 1.38 -48.61 21.72
N LEU A 99 0.11 -48.67 22.14
CA LEU A 99 -0.33 -48.46 23.51
C LEU A 99 -0.90 -49.78 24.08
N ASP A 100 -0.62 -50.05 25.35
CA ASP A 100 -1.30 -51.07 26.15
C ASP A 100 -1.81 -50.40 27.43
N ASP A 101 -3.15 -50.27 27.53
CA ASP A 101 -4.06 -49.68 28.54
C ASP A 101 -3.60 -48.45 29.38
N GLU A 102 -2.32 -48.28 29.69
CA GLU A 102 -1.73 -47.13 30.40
C GLU A 102 -0.32 -46.72 29.92
N TYR A 103 0.33 -47.44 28.99
CA TYR A 103 1.73 -47.17 28.58
C TYR A 103 1.99 -47.31 27.08
N ILE A 104 2.99 -46.58 26.57
CA ILE A 104 3.56 -46.79 25.22
C ILE A 104 4.46 -48.02 25.26
N THR A 105 4.11 -49.07 24.51
CA THR A 105 4.81 -50.36 24.50
C THR A 105 5.84 -50.49 23.39
N SER A 106 5.65 -49.80 22.26
CA SER A 106 6.64 -49.75 21.18
C SER A 106 6.57 -48.43 20.40
N ILE A 107 7.71 -48.05 19.81
CA ILE A 107 7.87 -46.91 18.90
C ILE A 107 8.58 -47.44 17.65
N SER A 108 7.98 -47.26 16.47
CA SER A 108 8.60 -47.62 15.20
C SER A 108 8.66 -46.43 14.24
N ILE A 109 9.75 -46.39 13.46
CA ILE A 109 9.98 -45.41 12.40
C ILE A 109 9.76 -46.16 11.08
N ASP A 110 8.73 -45.78 10.33
CA ASP A 110 8.48 -46.34 9.00
C ASP A 110 9.42 -45.62 8.00
N GLU A 111 10.51 -46.28 7.61
CA GLU A 111 11.48 -45.74 6.62
C GLU A 111 11.07 -46.02 5.15
N SER A 112 9.88 -46.56 4.90
CA SER A 112 9.28 -46.67 3.55
C SER A 112 7.87 -46.07 3.60
N PRO A 113 7.50 -45.15 2.70
CA PRO A 113 6.09 -44.85 2.46
C PRO A 113 5.49 -46.02 1.69
N ASP A 114 5.43 -47.20 2.31
CA ASP A 114 4.59 -48.28 1.80
C ASP A 114 3.15 -47.80 1.97
N GLU A 115 2.55 -47.43 0.84
CA GLU A 115 1.11 -47.28 0.58
C GLU A 115 0.28 -47.21 1.86
N VAL A 116 0.29 -46.05 2.51
CA VAL A 116 -0.83 -45.67 3.36
C VAL A 116 -2.04 -45.76 2.47
N GLN A 117 -2.96 -46.67 2.81
CA GLN A 117 -4.23 -46.85 2.15
C GLN A 117 -4.78 -45.50 1.73
N GLU A 118 -4.92 -45.34 0.41
CA GLU A 118 -5.68 -44.27 -0.22
C GLU A 118 -7.09 -44.29 0.38
N ASP A 119 -7.33 -43.48 1.39
CA ASP A 119 -8.65 -42.96 1.74
C ASP A 119 -8.49 -41.91 2.84
N SER A 120 -8.62 -40.62 2.47
CA SER A 120 -9.77 -39.82 2.95
C SER A 120 -9.72 -38.33 2.65
N ASN A 121 -8.58 -37.67 2.40
CA ASN A 121 -8.59 -36.20 2.23
C ASN A 121 -7.85 -35.72 0.98
N ASP A 122 -8.47 -35.91 -0.19
CA ASP A 122 -8.05 -35.27 -1.43
C ASP A 122 -8.60 -33.83 -1.50
N PHE A 123 -7.76 -32.85 -1.16
CA PHE A 123 -8.14 -31.44 -1.23
C PHE A 123 -7.86 -30.79 -2.59
N SER A 124 -7.39 -31.54 -3.61
CA SER A 124 -6.98 -30.98 -4.92
C SER A 124 -8.12 -30.25 -5.65
N ASN A 125 -9.37 -30.59 -5.31
CA ASN A 125 -10.60 -30.02 -5.86
C ASN A 125 -11.27 -28.97 -4.92
N VAL A 126 -10.63 -28.61 -3.81
CA VAL A 126 -11.15 -27.60 -2.88
C VAL A 126 -10.89 -26.21 -3.46
N LEU A 127 -11.91 -25.34 -3.45
CA LEU A 127 -11.94 -24.01 -4.09
C LEU A 127 -11.88 -24.01 -5.62
N VAL A 128 -12.49 -24.98 -6.28
CA VAL A 128 -12.78 -24.91 -7.72
C VAL A 128 -14.23 -24.49 -7.90
N ALA A 129 -14.48 -23.36 -8.58
CA ALA A 129 -15.81 -22.76 -8.70
C ALA A 129 -16.87 -23.76 -9.23
N GLU A 130 -16.49 -24.60 -10.20
CA GLU A 130 -17.35 -25.61 -10.82
C GLU A 130 -17.88 -26.68 -9.84
N ASN A 131 -17.27 -26.81 -8.66
CA ASN A 131 -17.70 -27.77 -7.64
C ASN A 131 -18.84 -27.26 -6.74
N PHE A 132 -19.27 -26.00 -6.92
CA PHE A 132 -20.28 -25.38 -6.07
C PHE A 132 -21.47 -24.92 -6.91
N GLU A 133 -22.68 -25.25 -6.47
CA GLU A 133 -23.89 -24.67 -7.03
C GLU A 133 -24.02 -23.21 -6.56
N PRO A 134 -23.94 -22.22 -7.46
CA PRO A 134 -23.90 -20.82 -7.08
C PRO A 134 -25.22 -20.38 -6.43
N ILE A 135 -25.13 -19.48 -5.45
CA ILE A 135 -26.30 -18.75 -4.94
C ILE A 135 -26.69 -17.70 -5.98
N VAL A 136 -27.95 -17.72 -6.39
CA VAL A 136 -28.52 -16.78 -7.37
C VAL A 136 -29.38 -15.76 -6.63
N TRP A 137 -29.05 -14.48 -6.77
CA TRP A 137 -29.84 -13.38 -6.18
C TRP A 137 -31.18 -13.23 -6.91
N SER A 138 -32.23 -12.91 -6.15
CA SER A 138 -33.53 -12.60 -6.74
C SER A 138 -33.49 -11.26 -7.46
N ASP A 139 -34.36 -11.08 -8.46
CA ASP A 139 -34.49 -9.80 -9.17
C ASP A 139 -34.81 -8.64 -8.21
N ALA A 140 -35.54 -8.90 -7.11
CA ALA A 140 -35.85 -7.90 -6.10
C ALA A 140 -34.61 -7.47 -5.29
N GLU A 141 -33.70 -8.40 -4.98
CA GLU A 141 -32.43 -8.08 -4.32
C GLU A 141 -31.51 -7.30 -5.26
N ILE A 142 -31.43 -7.71 -6.53
CA ILE A 142 -30.66 -7.02 -7.57
C ILE A 142 -31.18 -5.59 -7.79
N GLU A 143 -32.51 -5.42 -7.85
CA GLU A 143 -33.15 -4.11 -7.99
C GLU A 143 -32.85 -3.22 -6.76
N ARG A 144 -33.03 -3.74 -5.55
CA ARG A 144 -32.69 -3.02 -4.31
C ARG A 144 -31.23 -2.56 -4.30
N MET A 145 -30.28 -3.46 -4.59
CA MET A 145 -28.85 -3.12 -4.60
C MET A 145 -28.50 -2.10 -5.69
N SER A 146 -29.18 -2.16 -6.84
CA SER A 146 -28.99 -1.19 -7.93
C SER A 146 -29.48 0.20 -7.53
N ASP A 147 -30.62 0.28 -6.87
CA ASP A 147 -31.19 1.54 -6.41
C ASP A 147 -30.33 2.14 -5.27
N GLU A 148 -29.90 1.33 -4.31
CA GLU A 148 -28.99 1.76 -3.23
C GLU A 148 -27.62 2.24 -3.78
N ALA A 149 -27.08 1.56 -4.79
CA ALA A 149 -25.85 1.99 -5.46
C ALA A 149 -26.02 3.36 -6.12
N GLY A 150 -27.15 3.59 -6.80
CA GLY A 150 -27.47 4.86 -7.44
C GLY A 150 -27.65 5.99 -6.43
N GLU A 151 -28.39 5.74 -5.35
CA GLU A 151 -28.58 6.70 -4.26
C GLU A 151 -27.25 7.09 -3.60
N ALA A 152 -26.39 6.12 -3.31
CA ALA A 152 -25.07 6.39 -2.72
C ALA A 152 -24.11 7.08 -3.70
N LEU A 153 -24.13 6.73 -4.99
CA LEU A 153 -23.28 7.38 -6.00
C LEU A 153 -23.69 8.83 -6.28
N ALA A 154 -24.95 9.20 -6.07
CA ALA A 154 -25.43 10.57 -6.26
C ALA A 154 -24.77 11.60 -5.31
N GLU A 155 -24.13 11.14 -4.23
CA GLU A 155 -23.35 11.99 -3.32
C GLU A 155 -21.92 12.28 -3.83
N PHE A 156 -21.48 11.62 -4.90
CA PHE A 156 -20.12 11.70 -5.42
C PHE A 156 -20.07 12.30 -6.82
N GLU A 157 -18.91 12.90 -7.12
CA GLU A 157 -18.57 13.40 -8.44
C GLU A 157 -17.41 12.57 -9.01
N ASN A 158 -17.43 12.38 -10.33
CA ASN A 158 -16.38 11.73 -11.09
C ASN A 158 -15.13 12.62 -11.18
N CYS A 159 -14.08 12.13 -11.86
CA CYS A 159 -12.79 12.82 -11.96
C CYS A 159 -12.86 14.18 -12.69
N GLU A 160 -13.95 14.47 -13.40
CA GLU A 160 -14.19 15.74 -14.09
C GLU A 160 -15.01 16.73 -13.23
N GLY A 161 -15.34 16.36 -11.98
CA GLY A 161 -16.20 17.17 -11.10
C GLY A 161 -17.67 17.14 -11.48
N LEU A 162 -18.11 16.11 -12.21
CA LEU A 162 -19.50 15.92 -12.63
C LEU A 162 -20.15 14.81 -11.82
N PRO A 163 -21.46 14.89 -11.51
CA PRO A 163 -22.18 13.79 -10.89
C PRO A 163 -22.09 12.50 -11.72
N TYR A 164 -22.01 11.35 -11.06
CA TYR A 164 -22.07 10.06 -11.77
C TYR A 164 -23.43 9.86 -12.45
N ASP A 165 -23.43 9.44 -13.72
CA ASP A 165 -24.65 9.12 -14.47
C ASP A 165 -25.05 7.64 -14.26
N TRP A 166 -25.52 7.31 -13.05
CA TRP A 166 -25.95 5.95 -12.74
C TRP A 166 -27.27 5.58 -13.44
N ASN A 167 -27.23 4.54 -14.28
CA ASN A 167 -28.42 3.98 -14.90
C ASN A 167 -28.84 2.69 -14.19
N SER A 168 -30.02 2.67 -13.55
CA SER A 168 -30.46 1.49 -12.77
C SER A 168 -30.60 0.20 -13.60
N GLU A 169 -30.94 0.25 -14.89
CA GLU A 169 -30.94 -0.97 -15.73
C GLU A 169 -29.52 -1.48 -15.99
N VAL A 170 -28.56 -0.57 -16.15
CA VAL A 170 -27.14 -0.91 -16.26
C VAL A 170 -26.61 -1.43 -14.92
N GLY A 171 -26.97 -0.79 -13.82
CA GLY A 171 -26.67 -1.25 -12.46
C GLY A 171 -27.11 -2.68 -12.22
N LYS A 172 -28.37 -3.00 -12.54
CA LYS A 172 -28.89 -4.38 -12.49
C LYS A 172 -28.11 -5.35 -13.37
N LYS A 173 -27.67 -4.94 -14.57
CA LYS A 173 -26.80 -5.76 -15.44
C LYS A 173 -25.45 -6.06 -14.78
N ILE A 174 -24.82 -5.06 -14.18
CA ILE A 174 -23.53 -5.20 -13.49
C ILE A 174 -23.66 -6.13 -12.27
N ILE A 175 -24.70 -5.91 -11.45
CA ILE A 175 -24.96 -6.70 -10.24
C ILE A 175 -25.30 -8.15 -10.60
N ARG A 176 -26.07 -8.41 -11.66
CA ARG A 176 -26.28 -9.78 -12.18
C ARG A 176 -24.96 -10.43 -12.57
N LYS A 177 -24.10 -9.70 -13.31
CA LYS A 177 -22.80 -10.23 -13.70
C LYS A 177 -21.90 -10.52 -12.48
N CYS A 178 -21.94 -9.66 -11.46
CA CYS A 178 -21.28 -9.90 -10.18
C CYS A 178 -21.80 -11.20 -9.54
N ASN A 179 -23.13 -11.40 -9.46
CA ASN A 179 -23.69 -12.63 -8.89
C ASN A 179 -23.34 -13.90 -9.69
N GLU A 180 -23.36 -13.82 -11.03
CA GLU A 180 -22.94 -14.92 -11.91
C GLU A 180 -21.50 -15.39 -11.58
N GLU A 181 -20.59 -14.45 -11.32
CA GLU A 181 -19.17 -14.74 -11.09
C GLU A 181 -18.87 -15.07 -9.62
N LYS A 182 -19.62 -14.49 -8.66
CA LYS A 182 -19.38 -14.61 -7.22
C LYS A 182 -20.29 -15.60 -6.51
N GLY A 183 -21.37 -16.07 -7.12
CA GLY A 183 -22.37 -16.90 -6.44
C GLY A 183 -21.81 -18.19 -5.84
N TRP A 184 -20.71 -18.72 -6.39
CA TRP A 184 -19.99 -19.87 -5.83
C TRP A 184 -19.20 -19.52 -4.55
N LEU A 185 -18.63 -18.32 -4.46
CA LEU A 185 -17.97 -17.81 -3.25
C LEU A 185 -18.99 -17.58 -2.15
N GLU A 186 -20.12 -16.98 -2.52
CA GLU A 186 -21.24 -16.78 -1.59
C GLU A 186 -21.76 -18.11 -1.06
N ARG A 187 -21.87 -19.15 -1.92
CA ARG A 187 -22.20 -20.50 -1.49
C ARG A 187 -21.25 -21.01 -0.42
N ILE A 188 -19.94 -20.81 -0.58
CA ILE A 188 -18.94 -21.19 0.43
C ILE A 188 -19.14 -20.39 1.72
N PHE A 189 -19.31 -19.07 1.62
CA PHE A 189 -19.45 -18.21 2.80
C PHE A 189 -20.73 -18.49 3.57
N SER A 190 -21.80 -18.91 2.89
CA SER A 190 -23.08 -19.27 3.51
C SER A 190 -22.99 -20.44 4.50
N ALA A 191 -21.90 -21.22 4.46
CA ALA A 191 -21.64 -22.27 5.45
C ALA A 191 -21.13 -21.73 6.79
N HIS A 192 -20.62 -20.49 6.84
CA HIS A 192 -20.09 -19.90 8.06
C HIS A 192 -21.22 -19.43 8.99
N PRO A 193 -21.13 -19.66 10.32
CA PRO A 193 -22.19 -19.31 11.27
C PRO A 193 -22.48 -17.81 11.38
N ASN A 194 -21.52 -16.96 11.02
CA ASN A 194 -21.64 -15.50 11.00
C ASN A 194 -21.90 -14.92 9.60
N TYR A 195 -22.33 -15.75 8.64
CA TYR A 195 -22.79 -15.27 7.35
C TYR A 195 -24.08 -14.46 7.49
N ASP A 196 -24.11 -13.28 6.88
CA ASP A 196 -25.27 -12.41 6.79
C ASP A 196 -25.74 -12.33 5.32
N PRO A 197 -26.91 -12.90 4.99
CA PRO A 197 -27.45 -12.88 3.64
C PRO A 197 -27.84 -11.48 3.17
N GLU A 198 -28.17 -10.53 4.05
CA GLU A 198 -28.47 -9.14 3.64
C GLU A 198 -27.20 -8.42 3.17
N LEU A 199 -26.04 -8.81 3.70
CA LEU A 199 -24.73 -8.24 3.38
C LEU A 199 -23.95 -9.05 2.34
N HIS A 200 -24.42 -10.23 1.93
CA HIS A 200 -23.67 -11.16 1.06
C HIS A 200 -22.23 -11.39 1.54
N GLY A 201 -22.06 -11.58 2.85
CA GLY A 201 -20.75 -11.64 3.48
C GLY A 201 -20.78 -12.14 4.92
N ILE A 202 -19.60 -12.20 5.54
CA ILE A 202 -19.40 -12.64 6.92
C ILE A 202 -19.01 -11.43 7.75
N VAL A 203 -19.68 -11.24 8.90
CA VAL A 203 -19.36 -10.17 9.86
C VAL A 203 -18.81 -10.78 11.14
N LEU A 204 -17.56 -10.48 11.45
CA LEU A 204 -16.88 -10.91 12.66
C LEU A 204 -16.58 -9.72 13.57
N THR A 205 -16.36 -10.00 14.85
CA THR A 205 -15.76 -9.05 15.79
C THR A 205 -14.40 -9.58 16.21
N GLU A 206 -13.34 -8.97 15.71
CA GLU A 206 -11.97 -9.47 15.90
C GLU A 206 -11.11 -8.44 16.63
N LYS A 207 -10.15 -8.94 17.40
CA LYS A 207 -9.16 -8.10 18.09
C LYS A 207 -7.90 -8.01 17.25
N TYR A 208 -7.54 -6.79 16.89
CA TYR A 208 -6.31 -6.49 16.18
C TYR A 208 -5.28 -5.88 17.12
N THR A 209 -4.07 -6.41 17.07
CA THR A 209 -2.92 -5.87 17.80
C THR A 209 -2.20 -4.86 16.92
N ARG A 210 -2.11 -3.61 17.38
CA ARG A 210 -1.29 -2.58 16.76
C ARG A 210 0.11 -2.55 17.39
N LYS A 211 1.14 -2.43 16.57
CA LYS A 211 2.53 -2.22 17.03
C LYS A 211 2.64 -0.95 17.89
N PRO A 212 3.58 -0.91 18.86
CA PRO A 212 3.95 0.31 19.56
C PRO A 212 4.20 1.49 18.59
N ASN A 213 3.78 2.69 18.99
CA ASN A 213 3.94 3.89 18.17
C ASN A 213 5.37 4.45 18.29
N GLU A 214 6.21 4.15 17.30
CA GLU A 214 7.62 4.55 17.26
C GLU A 214 7.83 6.07 17.17
N GLU A 215 6.93 6.79 16.49
CA GLU A 215 7.02 8.24 16.34
C GLU A 215 6.82 8.94 17.70
N ILE A 216 5.79 8.55 18.45
CA ILE A 216 5.55 9.07 19.80
C ILE A 216 6.69 8.68 20.74
N GLN A 217 7.24 7.46 20.62
CA GLN A 217 8.43 7.07 21.38
C GLN A 217 9.63 7.97 21.04
N SER A 218 9.90 8.22 19.76
CA SER A 218 10.99 9.09 19.32
C SER A 218 10.83 10.54 19.81
N SER A 219 9.60 11.07 19.73
CA SER A 219 9.23 12.38 20.27
C SER A 219 9.47 12.46 21.79
N PHE A 220 9.11 11.42 22.55
CA PHE A 220 9.38 11.34 23.99
C PHE A 220 10.88 11.40 24.30
N TRP A 221 11.70 10.62 23.59
CA TRP A 221 13.15 10.60 23.81
C TRP A 221 13.81 11.93 23.45
N SER A 222 13.35 12.57 22.38
CA SER A 222 13.82 13.91 21.98
C SER A 222 13.47 14.96 23.03
N TRP A 223 12.23 14.92 23.55
CA TRP A 223 11.79 15.81 24.62
C TRP A 223 12.64 15.67 25.90
N ILE A 224 13.02 14.44 26.29
CA ILE A 224 13.94 14.22 27.42
C ILE A 224 15.32 14.81 27.10
N ALA A 225 15.87 14.52 25.92
CA ALA A 225 17.22 14.95 25.55
C ALA A 225 17.38 16.48 25.56
N GLU A 226 16.35 17.21 25.16
CA GLU A 226 16.32 18.68 25.19
C GLU A 226 16.32 19.24 26.62
N ARG A 227 15.71 18.55 27.58
CA ARG A 227 15.40 19.12 28.90
C ARG A 227 16.20 18.55 30.05
N VAL A 228 16.79 17.36 29.89
CA VAL A 228 17.55 16.71 30.97
C VAL A 228 18.71 17.58 31.44
N TRP A 229 19.37 18.27 30.51
CA TRP A 229 20.53 19.11 30.81
C TRP A 229 20.18 20.49 31.39
N ASP A 230 18.99 21.00 31.10
CA ASP A 230 18.48 22.24 31.70
C ASP A 230 17.96 22.02 33.14
N ASN A 231 17.74 20.77 33.53
CA ASN A 231 17.16 20.38 34.82
C ASN A 231 18.15 19.60 35.70
N VAL A 232 19.46 19.80 35.49
CA VAL A 232 20.48 19.25 36.38
C VAL A 232 20.26 19.82 37.79
N PRO A 233 20.17 18.97 38.83
CA PRO A 233 20.10 19.43 40.21
C PRO A 233 21.27 20.35 40.58
N GLU A 234 21.01 21.48 41.25
CA GLU A 234 22.04 22.47 41.60
C GLU A 234 23.17 21.87 42.45
N GLU A 235 22.87 20.87 43.29
CA GLU A 235 23.87 20.16 44.10
C GLU A 235 24.92 19.38 43.28
N TYR A 236 24.61 19.08 42.01
CA TYR A 236 25.51 18.41 41.09
C TYR A 236 26.34 19.38 40.25
N LEU A 237 26.07 20.68 40.35
CA LEU A 237 26.78 21.74 39.64
C LEU A 237 27.89 22.33 40.51
N LEU A 238 29.02 22.65 39.88
CA LEU A 238 30.07 23.44 40.50
C LEU A 238 29.68 24.92 40.47
N ASP A 239 29.75 25.56 41.64
CA ASP A 239 29.52 27.01 41.77
C ASP A 239 30.44 27.81 40.83
N SER A 240 29.84 28.75 40.10
CA SER A 240 30.50 29.71 39.23
C SER A 240 31.72 30.39 39.85
N GLU A 241 31.68 30.71 41.15
CA GLU A 241 32.82 31.35 41.84
C GLU A 241 34.00 30.37 42.00
N LYS A 242 33.71 29.10 42.31
CA LYS A 242 34.73 28.03 42.40
C LYS A 242 35.34 27.73 41.03
N VAL A 243 34.54 27.76 39.97
CA VAL A 243 35.00 27.60 38.58
C VAL A 243 35.95 28.75 38.20
N GLN A 244 35.56 30.00 38.44
CA GLN A 244 36.39 31.17 38.15
C GLN A 244 37.70 31.15 38.96
N ASN A 245 37.64 30.79 40.24
CA ASN A 245 38.82 30.67 41.10
C ASN A 245 39.76 29.54 40.65
N GLY A 246 39.21 28.41 40.18
CA GLY A 246 40.00 27.32 39.60
C GLY A 246 40.69 27.70 38.29
N ILE A 247 39.97 28.35 37.36
CA ILE A 247 40.54 28.87 36.11
C ILE A 247 41.65 29.89 36.40
N LYS A 248 41.42 30.80 37.35
CA LYS A 248 42.41 31.79 37.76
C LYS A 248 43.66 31.13 38.35
N ALA A 249 43.49 30.16 39.26
CA ALA A 249 44.60 29.42 39.86
C ALA A 249 45.41 28.64 38.82
N TYR A 250 44.74 28.03 37.84
CA TYR A 250 45.39 27.31 36.74
C TYR A 250 46.18 28.25 35.82
N ASN A 251 45.59 29.38 35.41
CA ASN A 251 46.26 30.37 34.56
C ASN A 251 47.48 31.00 35.27
N GLU A 252 47.36 31.28 36.57
CA GLU A 252 48.48 31.76 37.40
C GLU A 252 49.58 30.70 37.50
N ALA A 253 49.23 29.43 37.74
CA ALA A 253 50.18 28.33 37.77
C ALA A 253 50.92 28.12 36.43
N SER A 254 50.19 28.21 35.31
CA SER A 254 50.77 28.09 33.96
C SER A 254 51.73 29.24 33.65
N GLN A 255 51.37 30.50 33.95
CA GLN A 255 52.24 31.65 33.75
C GLN A 255 53.53 31.56 34.59
N ILE A 256 53.42 31.05 35.82
CA ILE A 256 54.58 30.84 36.69
C ILE A 256 55.47 29.74 36.13
N ALA A 257 54.90 28.62 35.68
CA ALA A 257 55.66 27.53 35.05
C ALA A 257 56.41 28.01 33.80
N ASP A 258 55.75 28.78 32.93
CA ASP A 258 56.36 29.39 31.74
C ASP A 258 57.51 30.34 32.11
N THR A 259 57.34 31.14 33.16
CA THR A 259 58.37 32.05 33.67
C THR A 259 59.57 31.27 34.21
N MET A 260 59.34 30.18 34.96
CA MET A 260 60.40 29.33 35.49
C MET A 260 61.18 28.61 34.37
N MET A 261 60.51 28.18 33.29
CA MET A 261 61.17 27.58 32.14
C MET A 261 62.07 28.56 31.37
N GLN A 262 61.85 29.87 31.52
CA GLN A 262 62.63 30.92 30.86
C GLN A 262 63.78 31.48 31.72
N MET A 263 63.93 31.05 32.98
CA MET A 263 65.01 31.52 33.85
C MET A 263 66.36 30.81 33.58
N PRO A 264 67.49 31.53 33.62
CA PRO A 264 68.82 30.91 33.51
C PRO A 264 69.19 30.10 34.77
N GLU A 265 69.82 28.94 34.59
CA GLU A 265 70.11 27.92 35.63
C GLU A 265 70.59 28.44 37.01
N PRO A 266 71.49 29.44 37.11
CA PRO A 266 71.97 29.91 38.42
C PRO A 266 70.87 30.57 39.26
N ALA A 267 69.87 31.20 38.63
CA ALA A 267 68.76 31.87 39.31
C ALA A 267 67.70 30.87 39.82
N LEU A 268 67.57 29.72 39.16
CA LEU A 268 66.68 28.64 39.59
C LEU A 268 67.12 28.03 40.93
N ALA A 269 68.45 27.93 41.16
CA ALA A 269 69.01 27.36 42.38
C ALA A 269 68.72 28.20 43.65
N ASP A 270 68.74 29.54 43.53
CA ASP A 270 68.41 30.45 44.64
C ASP A 270 66.89 30.51 44.91
N TYR A 271 66.06 30.31 43.88
CA TYR A 271 64.60 30.28 44.00
C TYR A 271 64.07 28.93 44.57
N ALA A 272 64.86 27.86 44.49
CA ALA A 272 64.42 26.49 44.74
C ALA A 272 64.25 26.08 46.22
N GLY A 273 64.71 26.89 47.19
CA GLY A 273 64.85 26.44 48.58
C GLY A 273 63.55 26.40 49.40
N GLN A 274 62.65 27.36 49.21
CA GLN A 274 61.37 27.44 49.95
C GLN A 274 60.17 27.76 49.03
N ASP A 275 60.37 28.58 48.01
CA ASP A 275 59.30 28.92 47.07
C ASP A 275 58.95 27.74 46.15
N PHE A 276 59.90 26.91 45.73
CA PHE A 276 59.59 25.75 44.88
C PHE A 276 58.61 24.76 45.51
N TYR A 277 58.75 24.44 46.80
CA TYR A 277 57.82 23.55 47.48
C TYR A 277 56.45 24.21 47.69
N TYR A 278 56.42 25.49 48.03
CA TYR A 278 55.19 26.28 48.11
C TYR A 278 54.44 26.31 46.77
N TRP A 279 55.14 26.55 45.66
CA TRP A 279 54.57 26.60 44.32
C TRP A 279 54.22 25.22 43.76
N ARG A 280 55.02 24.18 44.03
CA ARG A 280 54.67 22.80 43.68
C ARG A 280 53.38 22.38 44.39
N ASP A 281 53.24 22.71 45.68
CA ASP A 281 52.02 22.39 46.41
C ASP A 281 50.82 23.20 45.87
N ARG A 282 51.01 24.46 45.42
CA ARG A 282 49.97 25.24 44.72
C ARG A 282 49.62 24.69 43.32
N VAL A 283 50.61 24.20 42.56
CA VAL A 283 50.41 23.55 41.26
C VAL A 283 49.72 22.21 41.45
N THR A 284 50.11 21.39 42.43
CA THR A 284 49.43 20.14 42.78
C THR A 284 48.01 20.39 43.31
N GLU A 285 47.80 21.49 44.04
CA GLU A 285 46.48 21.95 44.47
C GLU A 285 45.65 22.39 43.24
N ALA A 286 46.22 23.18 42.33
CA ALA A 286 45.60 23.59 41.07
C ALA A 286 45.35 22.41 40.13
N GLU A 287 46.23 21.41 40.07
CA GLU A 287 46.08 20.16 39.31
C GLU A 287 45.03 19.25 39.94
N LYS A 288 44.88 19.23 41.27
CA LYS A 288 43.74 18.58 41.94
C LYS A 288 42.42 19.25 41.56
N TYR A 289 42.39 20.58 41.55
CA TYR A 289 41.22 21.31 41.06
C TYR A 289 41.01 21.04 39.56
N TYR A 290 42.06 21.09 38.72
CA TYR A 290 42.05 20.87 37.26
C TYR A 290 41.67 19.43 36.84
N SER A 291 42.08 18.42 37.61
CA SER A 291 41.73 17.01 37.38
C SER A 291 40.31 16.68 37.85
N ALA A 292 39.80 17.37 38.88
CA ALA A 292 38.35 17.45 39.15
C ALA A 292 37.61 18.27 38.07
N PHE A 293 38.33 19.17 37.38
CA PHE A 293 37.93 20.01 36.24
C PHE A 293 38.07 19.29 34.89
N ARG A 294 38.21 17.96 34.84
CA ARG A 294 38.07 17.17 33.61
C ARG A 294 36.60 17.19 33.15
N ALA A 295 36.06 18.38 33.03
CA ALA A 295 34.77 18.75 32.53
C ALA A 295 34.68 18.19 31.12
N ARG A 296 33.77 17.25 30.92
CA ARG A 296 33.25 17.02 29.59
C ARG A 296 32.49 18.28 29.23
N ARG A 297 33.10 19.06 28.33
CA ARG A 297 32.40 20.14 27.65
C ARG A 297 31.30 19.47 26.82
N HIS A 298 30.05 19.59 27.26
CA HIS A 298 28.92 19.16 26.46
C HIS A 298 28.65 20.26 25.43
N ASP A 299 29.13 20.10 24.19
CA ASP A 299 29.09 21.14 23.16
C ASP A 299 27.66 21.54 22.73
N SER A 300 26.63 20.80 23.16
CA SER A 300 25.24 21.01 22.72
C SER A 300 24.44 22.05 23.52
N CYS A 301 24.91 22.50 24.69
CA CYS A 301 24.13 23.42 25.56
C CYS A 301 24.56 24.90 25.47
N GLY A 302 25.52 25.26 24.62
CA GLY A 302 25.99 26.66 24.45
C GLY A 302 26.68 27.28 25.68
N ASN A 303 26.52 26.68 26.86
CA ASN A 303 27.10 27.06 28.15
C ASN A 303 27.90 25.89 28.71
N CYS A 304 29.14 26.10 29.12
CA CYS A 304 29.92 25.08 29.81
C CYS A 304 29.31 24.82 31.21
N VAL A 305 28.63 23.68 31.36
CA VAL A 305 28.15 23.20 32.66
C VAL A 305 29.25 22.38 33.33
N PHE A 306 29.56 22.68 34.59
CA PHE A 306 30.62 22.00 35.34
C PHE A 306 30.00 21.15 36.45
N PHE A 307 30.37 19.87 36.52
CA PHE A 307 29.78 18.90 37.46
C PHE A 307 30.70 18.61 38.66
N THR A 308 30.10 18.31 39.81
CA THR A 308 30.81 17.69 40.95
C THR A 308 31.13 16.22 40.66
N GLU A 309 31.89 15.50 41.51
CA GLU A 309 32.08 14.04 41.35
C GLU A 309 30.75 13.28 41.32
N GLU A 310 29.82 13.66 42.18
CA GLU A 310 28.45 13.10 42.19
C GLU A 310 27.67 13.51 40.92
N GLY A 311 27.89 14.74 40.43
CA GLY A 311 27.32 15.22 39.18
C GLY A 311 27.84 14.48 37.94
N MET A 312 29.11 14.10 37.90
CA MET A 312 29.67 13.27 36.81
C MET A 312 29.03 11.88 36.80
N ALA A 313 28.81 11.28 37.97
CA ALA A 313 28.10 10.01 38.08
C ALA A 313 26.62 10.11 37.70
N TRP A 314 26.00 11.29 37.90
CA TRP A 314 24.67 11.60 37.41
C TRP A 314 24.64 11.77 35.89
N GLU A 315 25.61 12.50 35.31
CA GLU A 315 25.76 12.71 33.86
C GLU A 315 25.88 11.37 33.13
N GLU A 316 26.76 10.48 33.61
CA GLU A 316 26.95 9.15 33.00
C GLU A 316 25.65 8.33 32.99
N LYS A 317 24.82 8.46 34.03
CA LYS A 317 23.51 7.80 34.10
C LYS A 317 22.50 8.44 33.13
N ALA A 318 22.49 9.77 33.02
CA ALA A 318 21.62 10.48 32.08
C ALA A 318 21.97 10.13 30.63
N ASP A 319 23.26 10.15 30.26
CA ASP A 319 23.77 9.72 28.96
C ASP A 319 23.42 8.27 28.66
N SER A 320 23.67 7.38 29.62
CA SER A 320 23.35 5.97 29.48
C SER A 320 21.85 5.76 29.26
N PHE A 321 20.98 6.53 29.92
CA PHE A 321 19.54 6.47 29.73
C PHE A 321 19.11 6.95 28.34
N LEU A 322 19.75 7.99 27.82
CA LEU A 322 19.49 8.54 26.49
C LEU A 322 20.12 7.74 25.35
N SER A 323 21.02 6.81 25.64
CA SER A 323 21.70 5.98 24.64
C SER A 323 20.75 5.14 23.78
N SER A 324 21.16 4.84 22.55
CA SER A 324 20.41 3.96 21.64
C SER A 324 20.16 2.57 22.22
N THR A 325 21.10 2.06 23.02
CA THR A 325 20.96 0.78 23.73
C THR A 325 19.80 0.81 24.73
N SER A 326 19.72 1.85 25.58
CA SER A 326 18.59 2.02 26.50
C SER A 326 17.26 2.13 25.76
N ARG A 327 17.21 2.94 24.70
CA ARG A 327 15.99 3.11 23.88
C ARG A 327 15.53 1.79 23.29
N SER A 328 16.46 0.97 22.79
CA SER A 328 16.15 -0.36 22.26
C SER A 328 15.51 -1.26 23.34
N PHE A 329 16.10 -1.35 24.53
CA PHE A 329 15.55 -2.16 25.62
C PHE A 329 14.22 -1.64 26.18
N LEU A 330 13.89 -0.35 25.98
CA LEU A 330 12.69 0.31 26.48
C LEU A 330 11.67 0.61 25.37
N SER A 331 11.85 0.03 24.18
CA SER A 331 10.94 0.23 23.03
C SER A 331 9.69 -0.67 23.07
N LYS A 332 9.73 -1.73 23.89
CA LYS A 332 8.65 -2.71 24.05
C LYS A 332 7.92 -2.53 25.37
N GLU A 333 6.72 -3.09 25.51
CA GLU A 333 5.94 -2.99 26.76
C GLU A 333 6.65 -3.59 27.97
N ARG A 334 7.47 -4.62 27.75
CA ARG A 334 8.18 -5.37 28.79
C ARG A 334 9.66 -5.49 28.48
N ILE A 335 10.48 -5.36 29.51
CA ILE A 335 11.94 -5.47 29.38
C ILE A 335 12.40 -6.92 29.30
N THR A 336 13.45 -7.14 28.50
CA THR A 336 14.11 -8.45 28.38
C THR A 336 15.04 -8.71 29.56
N GLU A 337 15.54 -9.93 29.67
CA GLU A 337 16.55 -10.27 30.70
C GLU A 337 17.87 -9.52 30.51
N GLU A 338 18.25 -9.25 29.27
CA GLU A 338 19.41 -8.40 28.96
C GLU A 338 19.17 -6.96 29.40
N GLY A 339 18.00 -6.39 29.08
CA GLY A 339 17.61 -5.07 29.53
C GLY A 339 17.58 -4.96 31.06
N ALA A 340 17.02 -5.96 31.76
CA ALA A 340 17.03 -6.00 33.23
C ALA A 340 18.45 -5.95 33.79
N ARG A 341 19.37 -6.76 33.27
CA ARG A 341 20.79 -6.78 33.68
C ARG A 341 21.47 -5.44 33.40
N PHE A 342 21.21 -4.85 32.25
CA PHE A 342 21.74 -3.55 31.84
C PHE A 342 21.30 -2.44 32.83
N PHE A 343 20.00 -2.32 33.12
CA PHE A 343 19.50 -1.26 34.00
C PHE A 343 19.89 -1.45 35.47
N ASN A 344 19.94 -2.70 35.96
CA ASN A 344 20.40 -2.98 37.33
C ASN A 344 21.85 -2.55 37.56
N ARG A 345 22.71 -2.75 36.56
CA ARG A 345 24.13 -2.36 36.63
C ARG A 345 24.31 -0.84 36.69
N LEU A 346 23.51 -0.09 35.95
CA LEU A 346 23.72 1.34 35.75
C LEU A 346 22.96 2.23 36.74
N PHE A 347 21.73 1.87 37.10
CA PHE A 347 20.83 2.76 37.85
C PHE A 347 20.60 2.34 39.30
N ASP A 348 21.18 1.22 39.74
CA ASP A 348 20.94 0.63 41.06
C ASP A 348 19.43 0.55 41.36
N ILE A 349 18.76 -0.19 40.47
CA ILE A 349 17.33 -0.49 40.56
C ILE A 349 17.14 -2.01 40.62
N SER A 350 15.98 -2.46 41.08
CA SER A 350 15.58 -3.87 41.02
C SER A 350 14.67 -4.12 39.82
N ALA A 351 15.27 -4.20 38.63
CA ALA A 351 14.63 -4.58 37.37
C ALA A 351 14.68 -6.10 37.18
N GLN A 352 13.60 -6.68 36.65
CA GLN A 352 13.48 -8.11 36.34
C GLN A 352 12.90 -8.28 34.94
N ALA A 353 13.27 -9.36 34.26
CA ALA A 353 12.71 -9.71 32.96
C ALA A 353 11.17 -9.81 33.04
N GLY A 354 10.48 -9.32 32.00
CA GLY A 354 9.01 -9.30 31.96
C GLY A 354 8.36 -8.16 32.76
N GLN A 355 9.12 -7.35 33.53
CA GLN A 355 8.55 -6.14 34.14
C GLN A 355 8.14 -5.12 33.08
N LYS A 356 7.09 -4.35 33.38
CA LYS A 356 6.62 -3.27 32.50
C LYS A 356 7.71 -2.21 32.33
N THR A 357 8.01 -1.87 31.09
CA THR A 357 8.97 -0.84 30.70
C THR A 357 8.64 0.52 31.33
N SER A 358 7.36 0.88 31.41
CA SER A 358 6.91 2.09 32.10
C SER A 358 7.36 2.15 33.56
N THR A 359 7.34 1.01 34.27
CA THR A 359 7.84 0.91 35.65
C THR A 359 9.35 1.19 35.71
N ILE A 360 10.11 0.65 34.77
CA ILE A 360 11.58 0.83 34.70
C ILE A 360 11.93 2.28 34.38
N VAL A 361 11.31 2.85 33.34
CA VAL A 361 11.48 4.26 32.97
C VAL A 361 11.15 5.18 34.14
N ARG A 362 10.06 4.92 34.86
CA ARG A 362 9.70 5.71 36.06
C ARG A 362 10.74 5.59 37.18
N LYS A 363 11.29 4.39 37.42
CA LYS A 363 12.36 4.19 38.43
C LYS A 363 13.63 4.95 38.04
N ILE A 364 14.04 4.87 36.77
CA ILE A 364 15.21 5.58 36.25
C ILE A 364 14.97 7.09 36.34
N ALA A 365 13.85 7.59 35.82
CA ALA A 365 13.49 9.01 35.85
C ALA A 365 13.56 9.61 37.26
N LYS A 366 13.12 8.88 38.28
CA LYS A 366 13.28 9.29 39.69
C LYS A 366 14.72 9.38 40.16
N LYS A 367 15.59 8.47 39.71
CA LYS A 367 17.02 8.45 40.06
C LYS A 367 17.78 9.61 39.41
N ILE A 368 17.37 10.03 38.21
CA ILE A 368 18.00 11.14 37.48
C ILE A 368 17.22 12.46 37.57
N GLY A 369 16.10 12.52 38.30
CA GLY A 369 15.35 13.75 38.58
C GLY A 369 14.39 14.23 37.48
N LEU A 370 14.21 13.47 36.40
CA LEU A 370 13.32 13.81 35.28
C LEU A 370 11.83 13.89 35.70
N ASP A 371 11.45 13.18 36.76
CA ASP A 371 10.05 13.11 37.20
C ASP A 371 9.50 14.44 37.76
N LYS A 372 10.39 15.41 37.97
CA LYS A 372 10.08 16.75 38.49
C LYS A 372 9.89 17.81 37.41
N ILE A 373 10.21 17.51 36.14
CA ILE A 373 10.14 18.48 35.04
C ILE A 373 8.69 18.87 34.77
N LYS A 374 8.41 20.18 34.81
CA LYS A 374 7.13 20.79 34.45
C LYS A 374 7.31 21.66 33.20
N ASP A 375 6.31 21.71 32.34
CA ASP A 375 6.32 22.49 31.11
C ASP A 375 4.96 23.16 30.91
N LEU A 376 4.75 24.31 31.56
CA LEU A 376 3.45 24.98 31.61
C LEU A 376 3.22 25.79 30.33
N ASN A 377 2.31 25.31 29.48
CA ASN A 377 1.95 25.96 28.23
C ASN A 377 0.50 26.45 28.25
N ASN A 378 0.26 27.59 27.61
CA ASN A 378 -1.11 28.06 27.33
C ASN A 378 -1.58 27.43 26.03
N ILE A 379 -2.64 26.63 26.10
CA ILE A 379 -3.20 25.95 24.95
C ILE A 379 -4.55 26.58 24.65
N SER A 380 -4.71 27.05 23.43
CA SER A 380 -5.98 27.57 22.93
C SER A 380 -6.68 26.54 22.06
N TRP A 381 -8.00 26.41 22.18
CA TRP A 381 -8.84 25.63 21.29
C TRP A 381 -10.11 26.41 20.97
N THR A 382 -10.64 26.20 19.77
CA THR A 382 -11.92 26.79 19.35
C THR A 382 -13.02 25.77 19.57
N ASP A 383 -14.10 26.17 20.24
CA ASP A 383 -15.31 25.34 20.31
C ASP A 383 -15.92 25.25 18.91
N SER A 384 -16.05 24.03 18.39
CA SER A 384 -16.54 23.77 17.04
C SER A 384 -18.02 24.11 16.84
N ASN A 385 -18.79 24.25 17.92
CA ASN A 385 -20.23 24.58 17.86
C ASN A 385 -20.49 26.08 18.07
N THR A 386 -19.67 26.76 18.87
CA THR A 386 -19.88 28.18 19.22
C THR A 386 -18.88 29.13 18.56
N GLY A 387 -17.75 28.62 18.05
CA GLY A 387 -16.67 29.42 17.48
C GLY A 387 -15.84 30.19 18.52
N GLU A 388 -16.12 30.03 19.82
CA GLU A 388 -15.39 30.71 20.88
C GLU A 388 -14.00 30.09 21.08
N VAL A 389 -12.98 30.94 21.20
CA VAL A 389 -11.62 30.51 21.52
C VAL A 389 -11.46 30.46 23.04
N HIS A 390 -11.23 29.27 23.57
CA HIS A 390 -10.91 29.04 24.97
C HIS A 390 -9.41 28.83 25.13
N THR A 391 -8.83 29.35 26.21
CA THR A 391 -7.43 29.12 26.56
C THR A 391 -7.33 28.52 27.95
N ARG A 392 -6.49 27.50 28.13
CA ARG A 392 -6.15 26.95 29.46
C ARG A 392 -4.65 26.73 29.59
N GLN A 393 -4.15 26.88 30.80
CA GLN A 393 -2.79 26.50 31.13
C GLN A 393 -2.75 24.98 31.38
N LYS A 394 -1.87 24.27 30.67
CA LYS A 394 -1.68 22.82 30.78
C LYS A 394 -0.20 22.51 30.99
N ASP A 395 0.09 21.65 31.96
CA ASP A 395 1.43 21.10 32.15
C ASP A 395 1.69 19.99 31.11
N LEU A 396 2.56 20.30 30.16
CA LEU A 396 3.08 19.39 29.13
C LEU A 396 4.42 18.75 29.55
N GLY A 397 4.75 18.81 30.84
CA GLY A 397 5.97 18.26 31.44
C GLY A 397 5.98 16.73 31.53
N TRP A 398 6.79 16.21 32.46
CA TRP A 398 7.08 14.77 32.58
C TRP A 398 5.81 13.90 32.62
N ASN A 399 4.83 14.24 33.45
CA ASN A 399 3.64 13.41 33.59
C ASN A 399 2.85 13.28 32.28
N TYR A 400 2.75 14.35 31.50
CA TYR A 400 2.07 14.35 30.21
C TYR A 400 2.83 13.49 29.20
N GLN A 401 4.14 13.74 29.04
CA GLN A 401 4.98 13.03 28.08
C GLN A 401 5.15 11.55 28.44
N PHE A 402 5.34 11.24 29.73
CA PHE A 402 5.43 9.87 30.23
C PHE A 402 4.12 9.09 30.02
N THR A 403 2.96 9.75 30.14
CA THR A 403 1.67 9.12 29.84
C THR A 403 1.57 8.78 28.36
N ARG A 404 1.87 9.74 27.48
CA ARG A 404 1.92 9.50 26.03
C ARG A 404 2.87 8.36 25.65
N PHE A 405 4.05 8.33 26.27
CA PHE A 405 5.01 7.25 26.07
C PHE A 405 4.47 5.89 26.55
N CYS A 406 3.84 5.84 27.74
CA CYS A 406 3.24 4.61 28.26
C CYS A 406 2.18 4.04 27.34
N ASP A 407 1.40 4.88 26.66
CA ASP A 407 0.40 4.44 25.70
C ASP A 407 1.04 4.06 24.36
N ALA A 408 2.13 4.71 23.98
CA ALA A 408 2.88 4.39 22.77
C ALA A 408 3.63 3.05 22.83
N ILE A 409 4.07 2.59 24.01
CA ILE A 409 4.80 1.31 24.16
C ILE A 409 3.91 0.08 24.35
N LYS A 410 2.61 0.27 24.63
CA LYS A 410 1.67 -0.83 24.78
C LYS A 410 1.24 -1.30 23.39
N PRO A 411 1.33 -2.60 23.08
CA PRO A 411 0.52 -3.18 22.03
C PRO A 411 -0.94 -2.82 22.31
N CYS A 412 -1.57 -2.11 21.38
CA CYS A 412 -2.95 -1.72 21.54
C CYS A 412 -3.81 -2.80 20.88
N GLU A 413 -4.53 -3.57 21.68
CA GLU A 413 -5.63 -4.39 21.19
C GLU A 413 -6.80 -3.46 20.87
N VAL A 414 -7.16 -3.38 19.60
CA VAL A 414 -8.33 -2.66 19.14
C VAL A 414 -9.28 -3.68 18.55
N GLU A 415 -10.50 -3.67 19.06
CA GLU A 415 -11.56 -4.52 18.54
C GLU A 415 -12.24 -3.82 17.37
N ARG A 416 -12.46 -4.54 16.26
CA ARG A 416 -13.05 -4.02 15.04
C ARG A 416 -14.11 -4.99 14.53
N TYR A 417 -15.09 -4.45 13.80
CA TYR A 417 -15.86 -5.29 12.89
C TYR A 417 -14.96 -5.66 11.72
N THR A 418 -14.91 -6.95 11.41
CA THR A 418 -14.16 -7.51 10.29
C THR A 418 -15.14 -8.10 9.30
N ILE A 419 -15.22 -7.50 8.12
CA ILE A 419 -16.16 -7.88 7.08
C ILE A 419 -15.37 -8.64 6.01
N ILE A 420 -15.91 -9.78 5.56
CA ILE A 420 -15.44 -10.54 4.40
C ILE A 420 -16.62 -10.65 3.45
N SER A 421 -16.55 -10.00 2.28
CA SER A 421 -17.73 -9.75 1.47
C SER A 421 -17.54 -10.05 -0.02
N VAL A 422 -18.62 -10.51 -0.64
CA VAL A 422 -18.80 -10.59 -2.10
C VAL A 422 -19.95 -9.69 -2.59
N ASN A 423 -20.43 -8.79 -1.74
CA ASN A 423 -21.43 -7.79 -2.10
C ASN A 423 -20.88 -6.79 -3.11
N PHE A 424 -21.62 -6.53 -4.18
CA PHE A 424 -21.27 -5.53 -5.19
C PHE A 424 -20.94 -4.14 -4.59
N MET A 425 -21.74 -3.71 -3.60
CA MET A 425 -21.56 -2.39 -2.95
C MET A 425 -20.20 -2.27 -2.26
N ASP A 426 -19.71 -3.36 -1.66
CA ASP A 426 -18.41 -3.37 -0.99
C ASP A 426 -17.25 -3.20 -1.97
N TYR A 427 -17.41 -3.63 -3.22
CA TYR A 427 -16.46 -3.35 -4.29
C TYR A 427 -16.56 -1.92 -4.78
N LEU A 428 -17.78 -1.46 -5.11
CA LEU A 428 -18.02 -0.11 -5.62
C LEU A 428 -17.44 0.95 -4.69
N PHE A 429 -17.66 0.77 -3.39
CA PHE A 429 -17.22 1.67 -2.34
C PHE A 429 -15.90 1.24 -1.70
N MET A 430 -15.07 0.47 -2.41
CA MET A 430 -13.97 -0.20 -1.74
C MET A 430 -12.95 0.73 -1.08
N SER A 431 -12.84 1.95 -1.59
CA SER A 431 -11.84 2.93 -1.15
C SER A 431 -12.42 4.09 -0.34
N LEU A 432 -13.57 3.90 0.29
CA LEU A 432 -14.12 4.82 1.28
C LEU A 432 -13.34 4.70 2.62
N GLY A 433 -12.13 5.25 2.68
CA GLY A 433 -11.20 5.07 3.81
C GLY A 433 -11.28 6.13 4.92
N HIS A 434 -10.99 5.73 6.16
CA HIS A 434 -10.90 6.66 7.30
C HIS A 434 -9.56 7.43 7.29
N LYS A 435 -9.55 8.71 6.90
CA LYS A 435 -8.32 9.54 6.81
C LYS A 435 -7.33 9.07 5.73
N TRP A 436 -7.81 8.34 4.73
CA TRP A 436 -7.03 7.90 3.59
C TRP A 436 -7.94 7.59 2.41
N SER A 437 -7.39 7.69 1.21
CA SER A 437 -8.03 7.21 -0.02
C SER A 437 -7.02 6.38 -0.82
N SER A 438 -7.50 5.57 -1.77
CA SER A 438 -6.62 4.90 -2.74
C SER A 438 -7.08 5.20 -4.15
N CYS A 439 -6.29 4.84 -5.15
CA CYS A 439 -6.63 5.14 -6.53
C CYS A 439 -7.95 4.54 -7.03
N HIS A 440 -8.52 3.56 -6.32
CA HIS A 440 -9.83 2.99 -6.64
C HIS A 440 -11.02 3.80 -6.10
N THR A 441 -10.79 4.97 -5.51
CA THR A 441 -11.89 5.76 -4.93
C THR A 441 -12.87 6.25 -6.00
N VAL A 442 -14.15 6.12 -5.70
CA VAL A 442 -15.24 6.77 -6.44
C VAL A 442 -15.50 8.19 -5.93
N ASP A 443 -14.93 8.54 -4.78
CA ASP A 443 -14.95 9.91 -4.24
C ASP A 443 -13.77 10.72 -4.83
N CYS A 444 -13.86 11.05 -6.13
CA CYS A 444 -12.76 11.64 -6.90
C CYS A 444 -12.47 13.11 -6.57
N THR A 445 -13.44 13.80 -5.97
CA THR A 445 -13.34 15.22 -5.56
C THR A 445 -13.24 15.41 -4.05
N ASN A 446 -13.08 14.32 -3.28
CA ASN A 446 -12.94 14.34 -1.81
C ASN A 446 -14.15 14.98 -1.09
N VAL A 447 -15.37 14.73 -1.59
CA VAL A 447 -16.60 15.33 -1.08
C VAL A 447 -16.79 15.06 0.41
N ARG A 448 -16.32 13.90 0.89
CA ARG A 448 -16.42 13.51 2.30
C ARG A 448 -15.29 14.03 3.19
N ASN A 449 -14.32 14.75 2.62
CA ASN A 449 -13.15 15.29 3.33
C ASN A 449 -12.42 14.21 4.15
N GLN A 450 -12.25 13.03 3.52
CA GLN A 450 -11.77 11.82 4.18
C GLN A 450 -10.29 11.59 4.02
N ALA A 451 -9.59 12.37 3.21
CA ALA A 451 -8.15 12.43 3.20
C ALA A 451 -7.73 13.90 3.21
N ASP A 452 -6.61 14.19 3.85
CA ASP A 452 -5.99 15.52 3.71
C ASP A 452 -5.67 15.75 2.21
N GLU A 453 -5.72 17.00 1.75
CA GLU A 453 -5.53 17.34 0.31
C GLU A 453 -4.26 16.72 -0.29
N GLU A 454 -3.18 16.56 0.51
CA GLU A 454 -1.92 15.96 0.08
C GLU A 454 -1.99 14.42 -0.12
N HIS A 455 -2.96 13.75 0.50
CA HIS A 455 -3.11 12.29 0.51
C HIS A 455 -4.44 11.82 -0.12
N HIS A 456 -5.16 12.72 -0.79
CA HIS A 456 -6.36 12.39 -1.56
C HIS A 456 -5.98 11.95 -2.98
N TYR A 457 -6.51 10.79 -3.39
CA TYR A 457 -6.33 10.25 -4.74
C TYR A 457 -7.56 10.59 -5.60
N HIS A 458 -7.32 11.09 -6.81
CA HIS A 458 -8.37 11.48 -7.77
C HIS A 458 -8.99 10.30 -8.55
N GLY A 459 -9.11 9.11 -7.95
CA GLY A 459 -9.84 7.99 -8.55
C GLY A 459 -9.28 7.43 -9.88
N MET A 460 -8.04 7.72 -10.26
CA MET A 460 -7.43 7.34 -11.56
C MET A 460 -7.30 5.83 -11.83
N TYR A 461 -7.75 4.97 -10.92
CA TYR A 461 -7.85 3.52 -11.13
C TYR A 461 -9.21 2.95 -10.69
N SER A 462 -10.25 3.79 -10.51
CA SER A 462 -11.53 3.35 -9.94
C SER A 462 -12.28 2.34 -10.81
N ALA A 463 -11.96 2.21 -12.10
CA ALA A 463 -12.44 1.08 -12.91
C ALA A 463 -12.12 -0.30 -12.31
N GLY A 464 -11.05 -0.39 -11.50
CA GLY A 464 -10.69 -1.61 -10.79
C GLY A 464 -11.76 -2.07 -9.79
N THR A 465 -12.60 -1.19 -9.24
CA THR A 465 -13.70 -1.59 -8.35
C THR A 465 -14.67 -2.52 -9.05
N ILE A 466 -15.12 -2.13 -10.25
CA ILE A 466 -15.99 -2.93 -11.11
C ILE A 466 -15.21 -4.16 -11.62
N SER A 467 -13.95 -3.98 -12.01
CA SER A 467 -13.11 -5.10 -12.48
C SER A 467 -13.04 -6.27 -11.49
N TYR A 468 -12.90 -5.98 -10.19
CA TYR A 468 -12.87 -6.99 -9.13
C TYR A 468 -14.25 -7.55 -8.78
N ALA A 469 -15.30 -6.74 -8.86
CA ALA A 469 -16.67 -7.20 -8.68
C ALA A 469 -17.08 -8.23 -9.75
N LEU A 470 -16.57 -8.07 -10.97
CA LEU A 470 -16.92 -8.89 -12.13
C LEU A 470 -15.96 -10.07 -12.37
N ASP A 471 -14.97 -10.30 -11.51
CA ASP A 471 -14.15 -11.51 -11.57
C ASP A 471 -14.70 -12.63 -10.68
N ASN A 472 -14.21 -13.84 -10.86
CA ASN A 472 -14.69 -14.99 -10.08
C ASN A 472 -13.95 -15.22 -8.75
N SER A 473 -12.86 -14.51 -8.48
CA SER A 473 -11.89 -14.91 -7.44
C SER A 473 -11.73 -13.90 -6.31
N THR A 474 -11.97 -12.61 -6.58
CA THR A 474 -11.77 -11.56 -5.59
C THR A 474 -12.82 -11.61 -4.50
N VAL A 475 -12.39 -11.34 -3.28
CA VAL A 475 -13.18 -11.17 -2.06
C VAL A 475 -12.62 -9.94 -1.37
N GLU A 476 -13.48 -8.99 -1.01
CA GLU A 476 -13.05 -7.79 -0.29
C GLU A 476 -13.13 -8.05 1.23
N MET A 477 -12.05 -7.72 1.94
CA MET A 477 -12.00 -7.79 3.40
C MET A 477 -11.66 -6.43 3.98
N TYR A 478 -12.48 -5.92 4.90
CA TYR A 478 -12.26 -4.59 5.48
C TYR A 478 -12.66 -4.50 6.95
N LEU A 479 -12.14 -3.45 7.60
CA LEU A 479 -12.31 -3.21 9.03
C LEU A 479 -13.12 -1.93 9.27
N VAL A 480 -14.16 -2.04 10.09
CA VAL A 480 -15.00 -0.91 10.54
C VAL A 480 -14.87 -0.74 12.04
N ASP A 481 -15.05 0.49 12.53
CA ASP A 481 -15.05 0.76 13.96
C ASP A 481 -16.15 -0.05 14.68
N LYS A 482 -15.80 -0.72 15.79
CA LYS A 482 -16.74 -1.48 16.62
C LYS A 482 -17.84 -0.60 17.24
N GLU A 483 -17.62 0.71 17.31
CA GLU A 483 -18.63 1.63 17.78
C GLU A 483 -19.79 1.84 16.79
N TYR A 484 -19.63 1.46 15.52
CA TYR A 484 -20.74 1.48 14.57
C TYR A 484 -21.90 0.58 15.04
N LYS A 485 -23.13 1.11 15.02
CA LYS A 485 -24.34 0.37 15.47
C LYS A 485 -25.37 0.17 14.36
N GLY A 486 -25.05 0.57 13.13
CA GLY A 486 -25.92 0.39 11.97
C GLY A 486 -25.72 -0.97 11.29
N LYS A 487 -26.28 -1.10 10.09
CA LYS A 487 -26.19 -2.30 9.25
C LYS A 487 -25.49 -2.08 7.90
N HIS A 488 -25.35 -0.83 7.47
CA HIS A 488 -24.78 -0.46 6.16
C HIS A 488 -23.25 -0.32 6.26
N PHE A 489 -22.56 -1.45 6.38
CA PHE A 489 -21.10 -1.50 6.52
C PHE A 489 -20.38 -1.03 5.26
N GLU A 490 -20.97 -1.30 4.09
CA GLU A 490 -20.47 -0.95 2.76
C GLU A 490 -20.27 0.56 2.56
N LEU A 491 -21.07 1.38 3.26
CA LEU A 491 -21.02 2.84 3.25
C LEU A 491 -20.15 3.43 4.37
N GLN A 492 -19.63 2.60 5.30
CA GLN A 492 -18.81 3.11 6.41
C GLN A 492 -17.36 3.34 6.00
N GLU A 493 -16.72 4.25 6.74
CA GLU A 493 -15.28 4.50 6.60
C GLU A 493 -14.46 3.28 7.01
N ARG A 494 -13.59 2.85 6.10
CA ARG A 494 -12.73 1.68 6.28
C ARG A 494 -11.47 2.07 7.01
N VAL A 495 -11.24 1.46 8.17
CA VAL A 495 -9.99 1.62 8.91
C VAL A 495 -8.84 0.97 8.16
N LYS A 496 -9.08 -0.24 7.63
CA LYS A 496 -8.19 -0.99 6.74
C LYS A 496 -9.02 -1.77 5.73
N ARG A 497 -8.42 -2.09 4.59
CA ARG A 497 -8.98 -3.05 3.63
C ARG A 497 -7.91 -3.89 2.95
N CYS A 498 -8.30 -5.02 2.39
CA CYS A 498 -7.46 -5.94 1.64
C CYS A 498 -8.33 -6.79 0.71
N ASN A 499 -7.98 -6.78 -0.59
CA ASN A 499 -8.51 -7.76 -1.52
C ASN A 499 -7.81 -9.10 -1.30
N PHE A 500 -8.59 -10.17 -1.20
CA PHE A 500 -8.12 -11.55 -1.30
C PHE A 500 -8.60 -12.15 -2.62
N HIS A 501 -7.78 -12.95 -3.28
CA HIS A 501 -8.20 -13.72 -4.47
C HIS A 501 -8.09 -15.20 -4.15
N ILE A 502 -9.20 -15.93 -4.27
CA ILE A 502 -9.26 -17.34 -3.91
C ILE A 502 -9.66 -18.20 -5.10
N GLY A 503 -9.09 -19.40 -5.15
CA GLY A 503 -9.38 -20.36 -6.20
C GLY A 503 -8.27 -21.39 -6.36
N ASN A 504 -8.58 -22.55 -6.90
CA ASN A 504 -7.62 -23.59 -7.26
C ASN A 504 -6.69 -23.97 -6.08
N GLY A 505 -7.24 -24.06 -4.86
CA GLY A 505 -6.49 -24.38 -3.63
C GLY A 505 -5.50 -23.29 -3.16
N LYS A 506 -5.68 -22.04 -3.61
CA LYS A 506 -4.78 -20.91 -3.31
C LYS A 506 -5.57 -19.73 -2.74
N ILE A 507 -4.91 -18.96 -1.89
CA ILE A 507 -5.36 -17.64 -1.42
C ILE A 507 -4.23 -16.65 -1.73
N ILE A 508 -4.51 -15.65 -2.54
CA ILE A 508 -3.62 -14.52 -2.78
C ILE A 508 -4.11 -13.37 -1.92
N GLN A 509 -3.24 -12.86 -1.07
CA GLN A 509 -3.48 -11.63 -0.33
C GLN A 509 -2.86 -10.47 -1.12
N GLY A 510 -3.68 -9.47 -1.46
CA GLY A 510 -3.21 -8.19 -2.01
C GLY A 510 -2.68 -7.26 -0.93
N ARG A 511 -2.32 -6.04 -1.33
CA ARG A 511 -1.84 -5.00 -0.41
C ARG A 511 -2.93 -4.59 0.59
N VAL A 512 -2.55 -4.42 1.85
CA VAL A 512 -3.43 -3.80 2.86
C VAL A 512 -3.35 -2.28 2.77
N TYR A 513 -4.51 -1.62 2.68
CA TYR A 513 -4.58 -0.17 2.62
C TYR A 513 -4.94 0.45 3.97
N PRO A 514 -4.36 1.61 4.33
CA PRO A 514 -3.30 2.35 3.60
C PRO A 514 -1.87 1.82 3.83
N ASP A 515 -1.67 0.85 4.72
CA ASP A 515 -0.34 0.41 5.15
C ASP A 515 0.29 -0.54 4.11
N GLY A 516 0.94 0.03 3.08
CA GLY A 516 1.57 -0.73 1.98
C GLY A 516 2.81 -1.54 2.33
N ARG A 517 2.85 -2.25 3.46
CA ARG A 517 4.03 -2.98 3.92
C ARG A 517 3.70 -4.43 4.30
N ASP A 518 3.36 -5.23 3.29
CA ASP A 518 3.26 -6.69 3.42
C ASP A 518 4.62 -7.41 3.40
N GLY A 519 5.72 -6.65 3.35
CA GLY A 519 7.09 -7.14 3.20
C GLY A 519 8.02 -7.02 4.42
N SER A 520 7.53 -6.67 5.62
CA SER A 520 8.40 -6.60 6.81
C SER A 520 8.25 -7.83 7.71
N ASP A 521 9.38 -8.48 8.02
CA ASP A 521 9.54 -9.76 8.73
C ASP A 521 9.12 -9.76 10.22
N SER A 522 8.01 -9.11 10.59
CA SER A 522 7.56 -9.09 11.98
C SER A 522 6.15 -9.64 12.15
N GLU A 523 6.02 -10.67 13.00
CA GLU A 523 4.84 -11.47 13.37
C GLU A 523 3.67 -10.68 14.03
N THR A 524 3.60 -9.36 13.85
CA THR A 524 2.59 -8.47 14.46
C THR A 524 2.01 -7.45 13.46
N ASP A 525 2.16 -7.69 12.16
CA ASP A 525 1.59 -6.82 11.13
C ASP A 525 0.08 -7.02 10.96
N ILE A 526 -0.64 -5.95 10.62
CA ILE A 526 -2.10 -5.99 10.41
C ILE A 526 -2.46 -6.92 9.25
N ALA A 527 -1.60 -6.97 8.23
CA ALA A 527 -1.77 -7.85 7.09
C ALA A 527 -1.69 -9.33 7.44
N GLU A 528 -0.77 -9.70 8.32
CA GLU A 528 -0.69 -11.07 8.81
C GLU A 528 -1.93 -11.44 9.63
N GLN A 529 -2.43 -10.53 10.47
CA GLN A 529 -3.64 -10.76 11.23
C GLN A 529 -4.86 -10.93 10.32
N MET A 530 -5.03 -10.07 9.30
CA MET A 530 -6.10 -10.21 8.31
C MET A 530 -5.99 -11.54 7.55
N ARG A 531 -4.78 -11.94 7.13
CA ARG A 531 -4.55 -13.21 6.45
C ARG A 531 -4.90 -14.42 7.32
N ASN A 532 -4.46 -14.43 8.58
CA ASN A 532 -4.72 -15.54 9.50
C ASN A 532 -6.22 -15.68 9.79
N ILE A 533 -6.93 -14.56 9.95
CA ILE A 533 -8.40 -14.54 10.09
C ILE A 533 -9.04 -15.09 8.82
N PHE A 534 -8.66 -14.60 7.64
CA PHE A 534 -9.23 -15.02 6.37
C PHE A 534 -8.99 -16.52 6.10
N GLN A 535 -7.77 -17.01 6.30
CA GLN A 535 -7.42 -18.43 6.18
C GLN A 535 -8.25 -19.31 7.12
N ARG A 536 -8.42 -18.88 8.37
CA ARG A 536 -9.28 -19.57 9.35
C ARG A 536 -10.72 -19.63 8.86
N VAL A 537 -11.30 -18.49 8.49
CA VAL A 537 -12.70 -18.40 8.00
C VAL A 537 -12.92 -19.29 6.81
N ILE A 538 -12.04 -19.23 5.80
CA ILE A 538 -12.16 -20.07 4.60
C ILE A 538 -12.04 -21.56 4.94
N SER A 539 -11.13 -21.93 5.83
CA SER A 539 -11.02 -23.32 6.31
C SER A 539 -12.28 -23.79 7.04
N GLU A 540 -12.88 -22.93 7.87
CA GLU A 540 -14.16 -23.21 8.54
C GLU A 540 -15.30 -23.37 7.52
N CYS A 541 -15.41 -22.49 6.53
CA CYS A 541 -16.43 -22.58 5.46
C CYS A 541 -16.31 -23.86 4.62
N LEU A 542 -15.09 -24.34 4.40
CA LEU A 542 -14.80 -25.53 3.59
C LEU A 542 -14.79 -26.82 4.40
N GLU A 543 -14.94 -26.73 5.74
CA GLU A 543 -14.80 -27.85 6.68
C GLU A 543 -13.45 -28.59 6.54
N VAL A 544 -12.37 -27.86 6.23
CA VAL A 544 -11.01 -28.40 6.11
C VAL A 544 -10.10 -27.88 7.21
N PRO A 545 -9.06 -28.65 7.62
CA PRO A 545 -8.07 -28.14 8.54
C PRO A 545 -7.38 -26.87 8.03
N ASN A 546 -7.05 -25.95 8.95
CA ASN A 546 -6.33 -24.72 8.65
C ASN A 546 -4.81 -24.99 8.47
N TYR A 547 -4.43 -25.52 7.31
CA TYR A 547 -3.05 -25.87 6.93
C TYR A 547 -2.51 -25.01 5.79
N TRP A 548 -2.83 -23.72 5.77
CA TRP A 548 -2.35 -22.81 4.76
C TRP A 548 -0.85 -22.52 4.92
N THR A 549 -0.08 -22.79 3.87
CA THR A 549 1.36 -22.52 3.84
C THR A 549 1.65 -21.25 3.05
N LEU A 550 2.22 -20.25 3.71
CA LEU A 550 2.62 -18.98 3.10
C LEU A 550 3.87 -19.13 2.22
N LYS A 551 3.82 -18.55 1.02
CA LYS A 551 4.94 -18.34 0.11
C LYS A 551 4.98 -16.86 -0.27
N ARG A 552 6.10 -16.21 0.06
CA ARG A 552 6.32 -14.78 -0.16
C ARG A 552 7.11 -14.52 -1.45
N GLY A 553 6.95 -13.32 -1.98
CA GLY A 553 7.77 -12.76 -3.05
C GLY A 553 7.23 -12.96 -4.46
N ARG A 554 7.69 -12.09 -5.37
CA ARG A 554 7.20 -11.97 -6.76
C ARG A 554 7.07 -13.31 -7.49
N SER A 555 8.05 -14.19 -7.33
CA SER A 555 8.09 -15.50 -8.02
C SER A 555 6.92 -16.42 -7.62
N ALA A 556 6.49 -16.37 -6.36
CA ALA A 556 5.36 -17.17 -5.89
C ALA A 556 4.04 -16.64 -6.47
N CYS A 557 3.82 -15.32 -6.38
CA CYS A 557 2.63 -14.65 -6.91
C CYS A 557 2.51 -14.77 -8.44
N HIS A 558 3.60 -14.58 -9.19
CA HIS A 558 3.61 -14.73 -10.64
C HIS A 558 3.22 -16.15 -11.10
N LYS A 559 3.50 -17.18 -10.30
CA LYS A 559 3.09 -18.57 -10.57
C LYS A 559 1.63 -18.83 -10.20
N ALA A 560 1.01 -18.00 -9.39
CA ALA A 560 -0.36 -18.17 -8.90
C ALA A 560 -1.38 -17.31 -9.65
N ILE A 561 -0.96 -16.21 -10.31
CA ILE A 561 -1.87 -15.22 -10.90
C ILE A 561 -1.79 -15.22 -12.43
N VAL A 562 -2.96 -15.08 -13.06
CA VAL A 562 -3.14 -14.59 -14.43
C VAL A 562 -4.16 -13.46 -14.41
N HIS A 563 -4.04 -12.48 -15.31
CA HIS A 563 -4.99 -11.39 -15.41
C HIS A 563 -6.14 -11.76 -16.34
N GLY A 564 -7.37 -11.42 -15.98
CA GLY A 564 -8.51 -11.56 -16.88
C GLY A 564 -8.37 -10.68 -18.11
N THR A 565 -9.03 -11.09 -19.20
CA THR A 565 -9.05 -10.31 -20.45
C THR A 565 -9.67 -8.94 -20.20
N GLY A 566 -8.93 -7.87 -20.54
CA GLY A 566 -9.37 -6.49 -20.33
C GLY A 566 -9.43 -6.04 -18.86
N ALA A 567 -8.86 -6.81 -17.93
CA ALA A 567 -8.91 -6.49 -16.50
C ALA A 567 -8.19 -5.18 -16.15
N MET A 568 -8.85 -4.36 -15.32
CA MET A 568 -8.31 -3.10 -14.78
C MET A 568 -7.77 -3.30 -13.37
N ASN A 569 -6.80 -4.20 -13.25
CA ASN A 569 -6.16 -4.51 -11.97
C ASN A 569 -5.25 -3.37 -11.50
N TYR A 570 -5.03 -3.30 -10.19
CA TYR A 570 -4.00 -2.43 -9.61
C TYR A 570 -2.59 -2.79 -10.12
N PRO A 571 -1.68 -1.79 -10.29
CA PRO A 571 -0.27 -2.01 -10.62
C PRO A 571 0.44 -3.06 -9.75
N ASP A 572 0.04 -3.19 -8.48
CA ASP A 572 0.58 -4.17 -7.52
C ASP A 572 0.53 -5.61 -8.06
N TYR A 573 -0.52 -5.95 -8.82
CA TYR A 573 -0.70 -7.28 -9.40
C TYR A 573 0.14 -7.53 -10.66
N PHE A 574 0.72 -6.48 -11.27
CA PHE A 574 1.63 -6.62 -12.41
C PHE A 574 3.07 -6.81 -11.96
N ASN A 575 3.45 -6.23 -10.82
CA ASN A 575 4.82 -6.29 -10.28
C ASN A 575 4.99 -7.35 -9.18
N TYR A 576 3.88 -7.79 -8.56
CA TYR A 576 3.81 -8.85 -7.54
C TYR A 576 4.61 -8.57 -6.25
N ASP A 577 4.98 -7.32 -6.01
CA ASP A 577 5.81 -6.90 -4.88
C ASP A 577 5.07 -6.93 -3.55
N ASP A 578 3.79 -6.54 -3.58
CA ASP A 578 2.96 -6.34 -2.40
C ASP A 578 1.87 -7.41 -2.27
N CYS A 579 2.12 -8.60 -2.84
CA CYS A 579 1.20 -9.74 -2.78
C CYS A 579 1.87 -10.95 -2.11
N ASN A 580 1.05 -11.76 -1.44
CA ASN A 580 1.46 -13.00 -0.80
C ASN A 580 0.56 -14.16 -1.23
N VAL A 581 1.10 -15.37 -1.38
CA VAL A 581 0.30 -16.56 -1.75
C VAL A 581 0.31 -17.56 -0.60
N SER A 582 -0.86 -18.07 -0.25
CA SER A 582 -1.04 -19.18 0.66
C SER A 582 -1.57 -20.39 -0.12
N TYR A 583 -0.93 -21.54 0.07
CA TYR A 583 -1.36 -22.80 -0.54
C TYR A 583 -1.97 -23.68 0.53
N LEU A 584 -3.11 -24.31 0.24
CA LEU A 584 -3.67 -25.32 1.14
C LEU A 584 -2.71 -26.52 1.18
N GLY A 585 -2.37 -26.99 2.38
CA GLY A 585 -1.43 -28.10 2.57
C GLY A 585 -1.87 -29.35 1.82
N GLN A 586 -1.13 -29.71 0.75
CA GLN A 586 -1.39 -30.88 -0.09
C GLN A 586 -0.07 -31.61 -0.42
N PRO A 587 -0.09 -32.95 -0.57
CA PRO A 587 1.01 -33.70 -1.16
C PRO A 587 1.37 -33.15 -2.54
N GLU A 588 2.66 -33.08 -2.87
CA GLU A 588 3.16 -32.44 -4.10
C GLU A 588 2.55 -33.02 -5.39
N ALA A 589 2.25 -34.33 -5.41
CA ALA A 589 1.61 -35.02 -6.52
C ALA A 589 0.15 -34.60 -6.77
N LYS A 590 -0.51 -33.95 -5.81
CA LYS A 590 -1.92 -33.52 -5.87
C LYS A 590 -2.10 -32.01 -5.95
N LYS A 591 -1.00 -31.24 -5.99
CA LYS A 591 -1.07 -29.77 -6.06
C LYS A 591 -1.74 -29.33 -7.36
N ASN A 592 -2.80 -28.54 -7.23
CA ASN A 592 -3.37 -27.82 -8.36
C ASN A 592 -2.40 -26.70 -8.79
N PHE A 593 -1.86 -26.79 -10.01
CA PHE A 593 -0.93 -25.81 -10.59
C PHE A 593 -1.63 -24.70 -11.39
N GLU A 594 -2.95 -24.74 -11.52
CA GLU A 594 -3.71 -23.72 -12.24
C GLU A 594 -3.63 -22.36 -11.54
N LYS A 595 -3.55 -21.32 -12.34
CA LYS A 595 -3.52 -19.93 -11.87
C LYS A 595 -4.92 -19.46 -11.52
N ILE A 596 -5.02 -18.49 -10.62
CA ILE A 596 -6.23 -17.73 -10.36
C ILE A 596 -6.29 -16.58 -11.36
N THR A 597 -7.43 -16.43 -12.04
CA THR A 597 -7.71 -15.26 -12.88
C THR A 597 -8.17 -14.10 -12.01
N VAL A 598 -7.48 -12.97 -12.10
CA VAL A 598 -7.76 -11.76 -11.31
C VAL A 598 -8.20 -10.61 -12.21
N GLY A 599 -9.33 -9.99 -11.84
CA GLY A 599 -9.99 -8.90 -12.55
C GLY A 599 -10.71 -9.33 -13.82
N HIS A 600 -11.61 -8.48 -14.28
CA HIS A 600 -12.39 -8.61 -15.51
C HIS A 600 -12.50 -7.25 -16.23
N ALA A 601 -12.80 -7.25 -17.53
CA ALA A 601 -13.16 -5.99 -18.21
C ALA A 601 -14.33 -5.30 -17.48
N PRO A 602 -14.16 -4.04 -17.03
CA PRO A 602 -15.21 -3.32 -16.32
C PRO A 602 -16.35 -2.96 -17.27
N ILE A 603 -17.58 -2.94 -16.72
CA ILE A 603 -18.77 -2.46 -17.40
C ILE A 603 -19.02 -1.02 -16.94
N CYS A 604 -19.18 -0.10 -17.88
CA CYS A 604 -19.47 1.30 -17.58
C CYS A 604 -20.82 1.42 -16.87
N ILE A 605 -20.86 2.12 -15.74
CA ILE A 605 -22.07 2.29 -14.93
C ILE A 605 -23.20 3.10 -15.61
N SER A 606 -22.87 3.89 -16.64
CA SER A 606 -23.81 4.77 -17.36
C SER A 606 -24.38 4.11 -18.62
N CYS A 607 -23.53 3.62 -19.53
CA CYS A 607 -23.97 3.04 -20.80
C CYS A 607 -24.05 1.50 -20.81
N GLY A 608 -23.43 0.83 -19.83
CA GLY A 608 -23.42 -0.63 -19.73
C GLY A 608 -22.53 -1.35 -20.73
N GLU A 609 -21.70 -0.63 -21.48
CA GLU A 609 -20.68 -1.22 -22.36
C GLU A 609 -19.39 -1.54 -21.59
N TYR A 610 -18.68 -2.57 -22.04
CA TYR A 610 -17.34 -2.85 -21.54
C TYR A 610 -16.37 -1.74 -21.99
N HIS A 611 -15.41 -1.39 -21.13
CA HIS A 611 -14.36 -0.43 -21.48
C HIS A 611 -12.99 -0.85 -20.95
N ASP A 612 -11.94 -0.26 -21.50
CA ASP A 612 -10.55 -0.50 -21.15
C ASP A 612 -9.87 0.72 -20.50
N ASP A 613 -10.64 1.74 -20.12
CA ASP A 613 -10.13 2.88 -19.37
C ASP A 613 -10.06 2.57 -17.87
N SER A 614 -8.84 2.70 -17.32
CA SER A 614 -8.59 2.53 -15.88
C SER A 614 -9.02 3.74 -15.05
N ASN A 615 -9.10 4.93 -15.66
CA ASN A 615 -9.24 6.21 -14.95
C ASN A 615 -10.60 6.46 -14.28
N GLY A 616 -11.57 5.58 -14.44
CA GLY A 616 -12.91 5.77 -13.86
C GLY A 616 -13.87 4.62 -14.13
N ILE A 617 -14.87 4.48 -13.27
CA ILE A 617 -15.98 3.49 -13.42
C ILE A 617 -16.93 3.80 -14.60
N GLU A 618 -16.84 5.00 -15.16
CA GLU A 618 -17.49 5.39 -16.41
C GLU A 618 -16.51 5.24 -17.57
N CYS A 619 -16.96 4.76 -18.72
CA CYS A 619 -16.12 4.77 -19.91
C CYS A 619 -15.82 6.22 -20.34
N PRO A 620 -14.75 6.48 -21.12
CA PRO A 620 -14.40 7.83 -21.55
C PRO A 620 -15.59 8.56 -22.18
N LYS A 621 -16.39 7.85 -23.00
CA LYS A 621 -17.63 8.31 -23.67
C LYS A 621 -18.69 8.88 -22.73
N CYS A 622 -18.81 8.34 -21.51
CA CYS A 622 -19.81 8.76 -20.53
C CYS A 622 -19.25 9.73 -19.49
N ARG A 623 -17.95 9.64 -19.19
CA ARG A 623 -17.31 10.51 -18.19
C ARG A 623 -17.20 11.96 -18.64
N LYS A 624 -16.90 12.17 -19.93
CA LYS A 624 -16.82 13.51 -20.53
C LYS A 624 -18.19 13.91 -21.08
N HIS A 625 -18.61 15.15 -20.84
CA HIS A 625 -19.68 15.76 -21.63
C HIS A 625 -19.15 16.03 -23.04
N TYR A 626 -19.24 15.03 -23.91
CA TYR A 626 -19.05 15.25 -25.34
C TYR A 626 -20.19 16.12 -25.85
N ILE A 627 -19.84 17.26 -26.44
CA ILE A 627 -20.81 18.15 -27.10
C ILE A 627 -21.38 17.50 -28.36
N ALA A 628 -20.63 16.59 -28.99
CA ALA A 628 -21.03 15.84 -30.16
C ALA A 628 -20.21 14.55 -30.34
N TYR A 629 -20.59 13.73 -31.31
CA TYR A 629 -19.79 12.59 -31.77
C TYR A 629 -19.37 12.82 -33.23
N CYS A 630 -18.11 12.51 -33.53
CA CYS A 630 -17.58 12.58 -34.87
C CYS A 630 -18.37 11.66 -35.80
N SER A 631 -18.94 12.22 -36.86
CA SER A 631 -19.82 11.51 -37.80
C SER A 631 -19.07 10.51 -38.70
N HIS A 632 -17.74 10.56 -38.73
CA HIS A 632 -16.91 9.59 -39.45
C HIS A 632 -16.45 8.43 -38.57
N CYS A 633 -15.69 8.72 -37.49
CA CYS A 633 -15.03 7.72 -36.68
C CYS A 633 -15.83 7.28 -35.43
N GLY A 634 -16.90 8.00 -35.07
CA GLY A 634 -17.69 7.76 -33.87
C GLY A 634 -16.99 8.10 -32.55
N GLY A 635 -15.84 8.78 -32.61
CA GLY A 635 -15.15 9.35 -31.45
C GLY A 635 -15.94 10.50 -30.85
N GLY A 636 -15.95 10.62 -29.52
CA GLY A 636 -16.59 11.76 -28.85
C GLY A 636 -15.75 13.03 -29.02
N ILE A 637 -16.41 14.18 -29.17
CA ILE A 637 -15.81 15.51 -29.29
C ILE A 637 -16.12 16.30 -28.01
N ALA A 638 -15.10 16.60 -27.20
CA ALA A 638 -15.28 17.34 -25.95
C ALA A 638 -15.42 18.84 -26.22
N GLU A 639 -15.97 19.60 -25.27
CA GLU A 639 -16.16 21.05 -25.42
C GLU A 639 -14.85 21.83 -25.61
N ASP A 640 -13.75 21.29 -25.08
CA ASP A 640 -12.39 21.84 -25.18
C ASP A 640 -11.58 21.31 -26.38
N ASP A 641 -12.10 20.32 -27.11
CA ASP A 641 -11.46 19.79 -28.31
C ASP A 641 -11.72 20.70 -29.51
N CYS A 642 -10.73 20.89 -30.37
CA CYS A 642 -10.96 21.51 -31.67
C CYS A 642 -11.86 20.59 -32.50
N TYR A 643 -12.97 21.10 -33.03
CA TYR A 643 -13.91 20.34 -33.84
C TYR A 643 -14.32 21.09 -35.09
N ILE A 644 -14.74 20.32 -36.09
CA ILE A 644 -15.29 20.83 -37.35
C ILE A 644 -16.79 20.61 -37.32
N HIS A 645 -17.57 21.67 -37.52
CA HIS A 645 -19.01 21.62 -37.72
C HIS A 645 -19.34 21.91 -39.18
N CYS A 646 -20.09 21.03 -39.83
CA CYS A 646 -20.53 21.20 -41.20
C CYS A 646 -21.93 21.83 -41.23
N GLU A 647 -22.03 22.98 -41.91
CA GLU A 647 -23.25 23.79 -41.92
C GLU A 647 -24.40 23.12 -42.69
N ASP A 648 -24.09 22.34 -43.73
CA ASP A 648 -25.10 21.79 -44.64
C ASP A 648 -25.85 20.59 -44.06
N ASN A 649 -25.16 19.79 -43.24
CA ASN A 649 -25.70 18.54 -42.69
C ASN A 649 -25.83 18.54 -41.16
N ASP A 650 -25.44 19.64 -40.50
CA ASP A 650 -25.44 19.85 -39.05
C ASP A 650 -24.69 18.74 -38.28
N ARG A 651 -23.55 18.28 -38.84
CA ARG A 651 -22.72 17.22 -38.26
C ARG A 651 -21.37 17.73 -37.80
N TYR A 652 -20.82 17.01 -36.83
CA TYR A 652 -19.52 17.30 -36.22
C TYR A 652 -18.47 16.26 -36.62
N TYR A 653 -17.22 16.69 -36.75
CA TYR A 653 -16.05 15.89 -37.10
C TYR A 653 -14.89 16.25 -36.17
N CYS A 654 -14.10 15.25 -35.76
CA CYS A 654 -13.01 15.45 -34.79
C CYS A 654 -11.75 16.11 -35.39
N ASP A 655 -11.57 16.01 -36.69
CA ASP A 655 -10.45 16.57 -37.43
C ASP A 655 -10.79 16.66 -38.93
N GLU A 656 -9.93 17.36 -39.67
CA GLU A 656 -10.02 17.56 -41.12
C GLU A 656 -9.99 16.23 -41.88
N ASP A 657 -9.14 15.29 -41.48
CA ASP A 657 -9.06 13.96 -42.09
C ASP A 657 -10.42 13.23 -42.07
N CYS A 658 -11.15 13.27 -40.94
CA CYS A 658 -12.48 12.68 -40.81
C CYS A 658 -13.55 13.41 -41.63
N ALA A 659 -13.46 14.73 -41.71
CA ALA A 659 -14.35 15.56 -42.52
C ALA A 659 -14.16 15.25 -44.02
N GLU A 660 -12.93 15.30 -44.53
CA GLU A 660 -12.62 15.08 -45.95
C GLU A 660 -12.98 13.66 -46.41
N ARG A 661 -12.71 12.63 -45.58
CA ARG A 661 -13.13 11.25 -45.88
C ARG A 661 -14.63 11.06 -45.92
N SER A 662 -15.37 12.01 -45.37
CA SER A 662 -16.83 12.05 -45.38
C SER A 662 -17.38 13.01 -46.45
N GLY A 663 -16.53 13.54 -47.34
CA GLY A 663 -16.91 14.48 -48.38
C GLY A 663 -17.28 15.85 -47.82
N VAL A 664 -16.63 16.29 -46.75
CA VAL A 664 -16.82 17.61 -46.13
C VAL A 664 -15.51 18.39 -46.19
N TYR A 665 -15.56 19.61 -46.74
CA TYR A 665 -14.38 20.40 -47.07
C TYR A 665 -14.49 21.84 -46.55
N ALA A 666 -13.35 22.44 -46.18
CA ALA A 666 -13.26 23.85 -45.81
C ALA A 666 -13.32 24.71 -47.07
N CYS A 667 -14.31 25.58 -47.18
CA CYS A 667 -14.50 26.42 -48.34
C CYS A 667 -13.90 27.83 -48.07
N VAL A 668 -12.96 28.25 -48.93
CA VAL A 668 -12.07 29.40 -48.69
C VAL A 668 -12.83 30.73 -48.67
N ASN A 669 -13.90 30.83 -49.46
CA ASN A 669 -14.66 32.06 -49.66
C ASN A 669 -15.51 32.48 -48.45
N ASP A 670 -15.95 31.53 -47.60
CA ASP A 670 -16.74 31.84 -46.41
C ASP A 670 -16.11 31.36 -45.09
N GLY A 671 -15.04 30.56 -45.18
CA GLY A 671 -14.30 30.04 -44.04
C GLY A 671 -15.05 28.97 -43.25
N ARG A 672 -16.04 28.31 -43.87
CA ARG A 672 -16.88 27.28 -43.25
C ARG A 672 -16.70 25.93 -43.92
N TRP A 673 -17.25 24.89 -43.30
CA TRP A 673 -17.17 23.52 -43.79
C TRP A 673 -18.50 23.06 -44.39
N HIS A 674 -18.42 22.52 -45.60
CA HIS A 674 -19.58 22.18 -46.43
C HIS A 674 -19.42 20.79 -47.03
N THR A 675 -20.53 20.16 -47.40
CA THR A 675 -20.46 18.89 -48.13
C THR A 675 -20.05 19.14 -49.59
N GLU A 676 -19.49 18.12 -50.24
CA GLU A 676 -19.11 18.13 -51.67
C GLU A 676 -20.27 18.52 -52.61
N GLU A 677 -21.53 18.39 -52.17
CA GLU A 677 -22.70 18.82 -52.94
C GLU A 677 -22.83 20.34 -53.04
N TYR A 678 -22.30 21.09 -52.06
CA TYR A 678 -22.42 22.55 -51.97
C TYR A 678 -21.11 23.30 -52.24
N CYS A 679 -20.00 22.58 -52.47
CA CYS A 679 -18.74 23.19 -52.87
C CYS A 679 -18.21 22.58 -54.17
N TYR A 680 -17.39 23.34 -54.88
CA TYR A 680 -16.57 22.85 -55.99
C TYR A 680 -15.10 23.05 -55.66
N ARG A 681 -14.26 22.25 -56.31
CA ARG A 681 -12.81 22.39 -56.24
C ARG A 681 -12.33 23.24 -57.42
N ASP A 682 -11.66 24.34 -57.13
CA ASP A 682 -11.09 25.21 -58.15
C ASP A 682 -9.90 24.50 -58.83
N ASN A 683 -9.90 24.49 -60.16
CA ASN A 683 -8.92 23.78 -60.97
C ASN A 683 -7.52 24.40 -60.95
N TRP A 684 -7.39 25.68 -60.57
CA TRP A 684 -6.14 26.42 -60.52
C TRP A 684 -5.42 26.25 -59.18
N ASP A 685 -6.05 26.61 -58.07
CA ASP A 685 -5.42 26.55 -56.74
C ASP A 685 -5.64 25.21 -56.02
N GLY A 686 -6.61 24.41 -56.46
CA GLY A 686 -6.95 23.13 -55.88
C GLY A 686 -7.71 23.21 -54.56
N GLU A 687 -8.14 24.41 -54.15
CA GLU A 687 -8.92 24.69 -52.94
C GLU A 687 -10.43 24.52 -53.19
N TRP A 688 -11.20 24.43 -52.11
CA TRP A 688 -12.66 24.30 -52.18
C TRP A 688 -13.34 25.65 -52.00
N TYR A 689 -14.44 25.86 -52.73
CA TYR A 689 -15.25 27.08 -52.71
C TYR A 689 -16.72 26.74 -52.61
N TYR A 690 -17.46 27.48 -51.77
CA TYR A 690 -18.90 27.30 -51.57
C TYR A 690 -19.70 27.92 -52.71
N GLY A 691 -20.71 27.19 -53.19
CA GLY A 691 -21.65 27.60 -54.24
C GLY A 691 -21.31 27.03 -55.62
N ASP A 692 -21.84 27.67 -56.66
CA ASP A 692 -21.51 27.39 -58.05
C ASP A 692 -20.21 28.11 -58.44
N PRO A 693 -19.40 27.53 -59.35
CA PRO A 693 -18.21 28.22 -59.85
C PRO A 693 -18.59 29.50 -60.59
N GLU A 694 -17.73 30.52 -60.50
CA GLU A 694 -17.90 31.74 -61.29
C GLU A 694 -17.73 31.43 -62.78
N ILE A 695 -16.86 30.46 -63.11
CA ILE A 695 -16.62 30.00 -64.47
C ILE A 695 -16.63 28.47 -64.51
N GLU A 696 -17.42 27.92 -65.43
CA GLU A 696 -17.37 26.52 -65.83
C GLU A 696 -17.05 26.46 -67.33
N THR A 697 -15.93 25.83 -67.69
CA THR A 697 -15.45 25.72 -69.07
C THR A 697 -16.13 24.57 -69.80
N GLU A 698 -16.05 24.54 -71.15
CA GLU A 698 -16.66 23.45 -71.94
C GLU A 698 -16.07 22.07 -71.62
N ASP A 699 -14.80 21.99 -71.20
CA ASP A 699 -14.16 20.74 -70.79
C ASP A 699 -14.41 20.38 -69.31
N GLY A 700 -15.24 21.17 -68.61
CA GLY A 700 -15.70 20.91 -67.24
C GLY A 700 -14.76 21.40 -66.15
N ALA A 701 -13.79 22.26 -66.47
CA ALA A 701 -12.95 22.92 -65.47
C ALA A 701 -13.71 24.06 -64.78
N LYS A 702 -13.49 24.21 -63.48
CA LYS A 702 -14.22 25.13 -62.60
C LYS A 702 -13.26 26.12 -61.96
N TYR A 703 -13.60 27.40 -61.98
CA TYR A 703 -12.78 28.46 -61.41
C TYR A 703 -13.60 29.42 -60.54
N SER A 704 -12.98 29.89 -59.47
CA SER A 704 -13.50 30.89 -58.54
C SER A 704 -13.34 32.34 -59.01
N SER A 705 -12.61 32.57 -60.11
CA SER A 705 -12.49 33.87 -60.75
C SER A 705 -11.99 33.77 -62.20
N GLU A 706 -12.24 34.82 -62.99
CA GLU A 706 -11.64 35.00 -64.32
C GLU A 706 -10.11 34.99 -64.27
N GLU A 707 -9.51 35.55 -63.22
CA GLU A 707 -8.05 35.57 -63.05
C GLU A 707 -7.48 34.15 -62.96
N ASN A 708 -8.13 33.27 -62.20
CA ASN A 708 -7.70 31.86 -62.07
C ASN A 708 -7.83 31.10 -63.39
N ALA A 709 -8.92 31.31 -64.14
CA ALA A 709 -9.10 30.70 -65.46
C ALA A 709 -8.00 31.15 -66.43
N ILE A 710 -7.68 32.46 -66.44
CA ILE A 710 -6.60 33.03 -67.27
C ILE A 710 -5.23 32.49 -66.86
N LEU A 711 -4.96 32.36 -65.56
CA LEU A 711 -3.71 31.80 -65.05
C LEU A 711 -3.53 30.32 -65.44
N ASP A 712 -4.63 29.57 -65.57
CA ASP A 712 -4.63 28.20 -66.10
C ASP A 712 -4.69 28.14 -67.66
N ASN A 713 -4.40 29.26 -68.33
CA ASN A 713 -4.39 29.42 -69.79
C ASN A 713 -5.74 29.23 -70.48
N TYR A 714 -6.83 29.63 -69.84
CA TYR A 714 -8.12 29.78 -70.51
C TYR A 714 -8.33 31.21 -70.97
N VAL A 715 -9.02 31.35 -72.09
CA VAL A 715 -9.43 32.62 -72.67
C VAL A 715 -10.92 32.59 -72.93
N TYR A 716 -11.57 33.72 -72.71
CA TYR A 716 -12.99 33.90 -72.99
C TYR A 716 -13.19 34.26 -74.47
N VAL A 717 -14.12 33.58 -75.12
CA VAL A 717 -14.47 33.81 -76.53
C VAL A 717 -15.83 34.49 -76.58
N ASP A 718 -15.81 35.82 -76.73
CA ASP A 718 -17.00 36.71 -76.73
C ASP A 718 -18.13 36.22 -77.65
N TYR A 719 -17.79 35.62 -78.79
CA TYR A 719 -18.77 35.25 -79.81
C TYR A 719 -19.56 33.99 -79.46
N SER A 720 -18.90 33.05 -78.78
CA SER A 720 -19.47 31.76 -78.40
C SER A 720 -19.92 31.74 -76.94
N ASP A 721 -19.64 32.80 -76.17
CA ASP A 721 -19.96 32.94 -74.73
C ASP A 721 -19.39 31.77 -73.91
N VAL A 722 -18.15 31.37 -74.21
CA VAL A 722 -17.48 30.21 -73.58
C VAL A 722 -16.03 30.50 -73.25
N TRP A 723 -15.54 29.79 -72.23
CA TRP A 723 -14.13 29.73 -71.87
C TRP A 723 -13.50 28.46 -72.45
N VAL A 724 -12.39 28.62 -73.16
CA VAL A 724 -11.65 27.53 -73.83
C VAL A 724 -10.15 27.72 -73.63
N LYS A 725 -9.36 26.64 -73.75
CA LYS A 725 -7.91 26.74 -73.61
C LYS A 725 -7.32 27.60 -74.73
N ASP A 726 -6.33 28.43 -74.39
CA ASP A 726 -5.67 29.34 -75.32
C ASP A 726 -5.08 28.62 -76.56
N ASN A 727 -4.66 27.37 -76.41
CA ASN A 727 -4.15 26.57 -77.53
C ASN A 727 -5.24 25.98 -78.44
N GLN A 728 -6.51 26.19 -78.13
CA GLN A 728 -7.68 25.73 -78.89
C GLN A 728 -8.41 26.88 -79.60
N VAL A 729 -8.04 28.14 -79.35
CA VAL A 729 -8.65 29.28 -80.03
C VAL A 729 -7.93 29.65 -81.32
N ILE A 730 -8.69 30.18 -82.26
CA ILE A 730 -8.18 30.80 -83.48
C ILE A 730 -8.17 32.30 -83.27
N THR A 731 -6.98 32.90 -83.25
CA THR A 731 -6.81 34.35 -83.15
C THR A 731 -6.80 34.99 -84.53
N MET A 732 -7.73 35.92 -84.76
CA MET A 732 -7.83 36.70 -85.98
C MET A 732 -6.78 37.82 -86.01
N SER A 733 -6.51 38.35 -87.20
CA SER A 733 -5.58 39.49 -87.37
C SER A 733 -5.94 40.77 -86.60
N ASP A 734 -7.21 40.94 -86.22
CA ASP A 734 -7.69 42.07 -85.41
C ASP A 734 -7.76 41.75 -83.91
N GLY A 735 -7.36 40.54 -83.49
CA GLY A 735 -7.39 40.07 -82.10
C GLY A 735 -8.68 39.37 -81.69
N THR A 736 -9.67 39.26 -82.57
CA THR A 736 -10.91 38.51 -82.29
C THR A 736 -10.59 37.02 -82.13
N LEU A 737 -11.23 36.35 -81.17
CA LEU A 737 -11.06 34.92 -80.90
C LEU A 737 -12.27 34.13 -81.38
N PHE A 738 -12.04 32.92 -81.90
CA PHE A 738 -13.08 31.97 -82.30
C PHE A 738 -12.72 30.55 -81.86
N CYS A 739 -13.72 29.76 -81.48
CA CYS A 739 -13.56 28.36 -81.05
C CYS A 739 -13.32 27.39 -82.22
N ASN A 740 -13.74 27.75 -83.44
CA ASN A 740 -13.57 26.93 -84.64
C ASN A 740 -13.57 27.78 -85.92
N GLU A 741 -13.13 27.18 -87.03
CA GLU A 741 -13.03 27.86 -88.34
C GLU A 741 -14.40 28.23 -88.91
N GLU A 742 -15.44 27.42 -88.66
CA GLU A 742 -16.79 27.65 -89.20
C GLU A 742 -17.42 28.93 -88.63
N ASP A 743 -17.25 29.19 -87.33
CA ASP A 743 -17.71 30.43 -86.69
C ASP A 743 -16.96 31.66 -87.21
N ALA A 744 -15.64 31.52 -87.44
CA ALA A 744 -14.83 32.57 -88.04
C ALA A 744 -15.29 32.89 -89.47
N GLU A 745 -15.54 31.86 -90.29
CA GLU A 745 -16.06 32.00 -91.66
C GLU A 745 -17.46 32.62 -91.71
N ASN A 746 -18.35 32.22 -90.79
CA ASN A 746 -19.69 32.77 -90.66
C ASN A 746 -19.69 34.27 -90.34
N GLU A 747 -18.70 34.73 -89.56
CA GLU A 747 -18.47 36.16 -89.25
C GLU A 747 -17.68 36.91 -90.34
N GLY A 748 -17.44 36.26 -91.48
CA GLY A 748 -16.81 36.85 -92.65
C GLY A 748 -15.28 36.91 -92.58
N TYR A 749 -14.65 36.12 -91.72
CA TYR A 749 -13.19 35.95 -91.76
C TYR A 749 -12.80 34.91 -92.81
N ILE A 750 -11.68 35.15 -93.48
CA ILE A 750 -11.11 34.23 -94.47
C ILE A 750 -9.65 33.92 -94.15
N LEU A 751 -9.28 32.64 -94.24
CA LEU A 751 -7.91 32.17 -94.06
C LEU A 751 -7.05 32.48 -95.29
N GLN A 752 -6.00 33.28 -95.13
CA GLN A 752 -5.03 33.53 -96.19
C GLN A 752 -4.02 32.38 -96.32
N GLU A 753 -3.36 32.29 -97.49
CA GLU A 753 -2.31 31.28 -97.76
C GLU A 753 -1.14 31.31 -96.76
N ASN A 754 -0.94 32.42 -96.05
CA ASN A 754 0.08 32.57 -95.01
C ASN A 754 -0.38 32.05 -93.62
N GLY A 755 -1.59 31.51 -93.50
CA GLY A 755 -2.16 30.98 -92.26
C GLY A 755 -2.81 32.03 -91.35
N ILE A 756 -2.97 33.28 -91.80
CA ILE A 756 -3.59 34.36 -91.02
C ILE A 756 -5.04 34.56 -91.48
N TRP A 757 -5.96 34.63 -90.52
CA TRP A 757 -7.35 34.97 -90.75
C TRP A 757 -7.58 36.49 -90.77
N ILE A 758 -8.22 37.01 -91.82
CA ILE A 758 -8.56 38.43 -91.97
C ILE A 758 -10.06 38.62 -92.22
N LYS A 759 -10.65 39.71 -91.70
CA LYS A 759 -12.05 40.04 -91.96
C LYS A 759 -12.20 40.49 -93.41
N ALA A 760 -13.08 39.84 -94.17
CA ALA A 760 -13.36 40.24 -95.54
C ALA A 760 -14.05 41.62 -95.53
N GLU A 761 -13.38 42.66 -96.02
CA GLU A 761 -14.03 43.95 -96.25
C GLU A 761 -15.11 43.76 -97.32
N VAL A 762 -16.37 44.03 -96.94
CA VAL A 762 -17.52 43.97 -97.84
C VAL A 762 -17.30 44.98 -98.98
N ALA A 763 -17.16 44.49 -100.21
CA ALA A 763 -17.08 45.31 -101.42
C ALA A 763 -18.46 45.82 -101.87
#